data_AF-C3Z8F8-F1
#
_entry.id   AF-C3Z8F8-F1
#
_cell.length_a   1.000
_cell.length_b   1.000
_cell.length_c   1.000
_cell.angle_alpha   90.00
_cell.angle_beta   90.00
_cell.angle_gamma   90.00
#
_symmetry.space_group_name_H-M   'P 1'
#
loop_
_entity.id
_entity.type
_entity.pdbx_description
1 polymer ?
#
loop_
_entity_poly.entity_id
_entity_poly.type
_entity_poly.pdbx_seq_one_letter_code
_entity_poly.pdbx_strand_id
1 'polypeptide(L)'
;MGGVWSNTYGFIKGVTDGVHMMKPEGEHPSVVRTNPGLPVVALMNQDTIHYAINPETYKKEPYSFGPVGVSKDVLRGHCPSMFSNDEDHRRKKALLVDAYKQGEKSLPSILFNQIKAHFGEWSRLKDVPDFEERVFHIMSETLTEALFGRKIDGQLCFTWLNGLITEAKTWIPMPSLAWKRRQAIKAIPELLKAIETAPKYRELVQLCHTHGVEVEEGIFTILYGTLFNGCAAQTAAIVSSVARLHTLSDAEKNEIIQTTLQVLEKHGGVSEESLGEMKTLESFILEVLRLHPPVFNYWVLARKDLVISPEKENIKVRKGERMLGCCFFAQRDGSVFPDPDRFRWNRFLDEQGGQKKHLFFPRGSFTEAADLNSHQCPGQDIGFFMMKTTLSVFLCYCSWELKDAPVWSDKPIRVGNPDDPVRLVRFNFRSEQAGRALTQGNRLVLIRAQVCLAVWTLTHLSVSRLVLKLDATTMPRNQRAPGSGGLPVSERRTRGHEKEIEAGWERSKFNEFVSDLVSLERSLPDTRPVRCHKAQVLDNLPTTSVIICFCEEAVSTLLRSVHSVINRSPPHLLKEIILVDDASTAAYLKEDLDTYMSKFPQVKIVHLPEREGLIRARLRGAEIATGDVLTFLDSHIECNVGWLEPLLDRIGRNRTTVPCPSIDRINDNTFGYEAANENMRGGFNWGMKFDWVSLPPGEDDRRYQDIWSQNEIIKSPTMAGGLFSIDRRFFWELGGYDPGFQIWGAENLEISFKDIFYALNPHVENEIANAGDVSDRKRMREQLGCKSFQWYIDHVYPEITIPDLRAKARGEVKNRAMSLCLDAVYGEKVGAYFCHGEGGQQSFTLRMDDKIMLRWFFSVCLAAGLPIRNHKGAFLLTKKPCTAPEVIAWNHTKGGPLVDQKTGKCLGVVNLSPEEHLVALRPCNQQRVQDWTFQNYLVDM
;
A
#
# COMPACT_ATOMS: atom_id res chain seq x y z
N MET A 1 -5.43 -4.49 -17.89
CA MET A 1 -5.81 -4.39 -19.34
C MET A 1 -4.83 -5.05 -20.32
N GLY A 2 -3.59 -5.40 -19.95
CA GLY A 2 -2.53 -5.92 -20.84
C GLY A 2 -2.71 -7.31 -21.49
N GLY A 3 -3.94 -7.77 -21.74
CA GLY A 3 -4.20 -9.08 -22.33
C GLY A 3 -4.37 -9.04 -23.85
N VAL A 4 -3.28 -9.30 -24.59
CA VAL A 4 -3.24 -9.70 -26.02
C VAL A 4 -3.74 -8.65 -27.02
N TRP A 5 -2.98 -7.56 -27.27
CA TRP A 5 -3.28 -6.63 -28.39
C TRP A 5 -2.07 -6.16 -29.21
N SER A 6 -0.93 -6.85 -29.14
CA SER A 6 0.20 -6.59 -30.04
C SER A 6 -0.04 -7.10 -31.46
N ASN A 7 -0.72 -6.29 -32.24
CA ASN A 7 -0.65 -6.44 -33.69
C ASN A 7 0.74 -6.06 -34.22
N THR A 8 1.65 -5.47 -33.44
CA THR A 8 3.07 -5.28 -33.78
C THR A 8 3.71 -6.61 -34.19
N TYR A 9 3.57 -7.69 -33.40
CA TYR A 9 4.17 -8.98 -33.74
C TYR A 9 3.55 -9.59 -35.03
N GLY A 10 2.25 -9.39 -35.26
CA GLY A 10 1.55 -9.81 -36.49
C GLY A 10 1.89 -8.96 -37.72
N PHE A 11 2.18 -7.67 -37.55
CA PHE A 11 2.66 -6.76 -38.60
C PHE A 11 4.09 -7.06 -39.01
N ILE A 12 4.94 -7.39 -38.04
CA ILE A 12 6.40 -7.49 -38.20
C ILE A 12 6.83 -8.91 -38.61
N LYS A 13 6.01 -9.94 -38.40
CA LYS A 13 6.40 -11.33 -38.70
C LYS A 13 5.29 -12.22 -39.28
N GLY A 14 4.78 -11.85 -40.45
CA GLY A 14 4.07 -12.77 -41.36
C GLY A 14 5.01 -13.33 -42.43
N VAL A 15 5.45 -14.59 -42.30
CA VAL A 15 6.20 -15.30 -43.36
C VAL A 15 5.23 -16.06 -44.24
N THR A 16 4.86 -15.48 -45.38
CA THR A 16 4.42 -16.19 -46.62
C THR A 16 4.45 -15.19 -47.77
N ASP A 17 5.29 -15.48 -48.77
CA ASP A 17 5.33 -14.98 -50.15
C ASP A 17 4.59 -13.67 -50.51
N GLY A 18 5.36 -12.62 -50.81
CA GLY A 18 4.90 -11.49 -51.64
C GLY A 18 4.41 -10.23 -50.92
N VAL A 19 4.50 -10.13 -49.60
CA VAL A 19 4.14 -8.92 -48.83
C VAL A 19 5.38 -8.20 -48.29
N HIS A 20 5.51 -6.90 -48.56
CA HIS A 20 6.58 -6.08 -47.98
C HIS A 20 6.50 -6.06 -46.45
N MET A 21 7.56 -6.50 -45.78
CA MET A 21 7.67 -6.46 -44.32
C MET A 21 7.81 -5.01 -43.82
N MET A 22 6.96 -4.62 -42.88
CA MET A 22 7.20 -3.45 -42.04
C MET A 22 8.08 -3.90 -40.87
N LYS A 23 9.31 -3.39 -40.80
CA LYS A 23 10.17 -3.53 -39.63
C LYS A 23 9.93 -2.34 -38.69
N PRO A 24 10.33 -2.39 -37.42
CA PRO A 24 10.44 -1.19 -36.59
C PRO A 24 11.63 -0.32 -36.96
N GLU A 25 12.70 -0.97 -37.46
CA GLU A 25 13.98 -0.34 -37.84
C GLU A 25 14.11 -0.26 -39.38
N GLY A 26 14.44 0.92 -39.90
CA GLY A 26 14.81 1.16 -41.30
C GLY A 26 13.89 2.12 -42.07
N GLU A 27 14.25 2.45 -43.30
CA GLU A 27 13.38 3.24 -44.19
C GLU A 27 12.15 2.42 -44.63
N HIS A 28 10.98 3.07 -44.65
CA HIS A 28 9.74 2.49 -45.15
C HIS A 28 9.15 3.35 -46.26
N PRO A 29 8.52 2.76 -47.28
CA PRO A 29 7.74 3.52 -48.24
C PRO A 29 6.56 4.18 -47.51
N SER A 30 6.31 5.46 -47.82
CA SER A 30 5.24 6.25 -47.19
C SER A 30 3.85 5.61 -47.35
N VAL A 31 3.64 4.85 -48.44
CA VAL A 31 2.44 4.03 -48.65
C VAL A 31 2.85 2.61 -49.03
N VAL A 32 2.21 1.59 -48.44
CA VAL A 32 2.44 0.18 -48.78
C VAL A 32 1.14 -0.61 -48.83
N ARG A 33 1.00 -1.50 -49.83
CA ARG A 33 -0.07 -2.51 -49.83
C ARG A 33 0.36 -3.70 -49.02
N THR A 34 -0.42 -4.05 -48.00
CA THR A 34 -0.09 -5.09 -47.03
C THR A 34 -1.35 -5.81 -46.53
N ASN A 35 -1.17 -6.90 -45.78
CA ASN A 35 -2.27 -7.74 -45.29
C ASN A 35 -1.97 -8.26 -43.87
N PRO A 36 -2.14 -7.43 -42.83
CA PRO A 36 -1.97 -7.84 -41.42
C PRO A 36 -3.22 -8.59 -40.89
N GLY A 37 -3.80 -9.46 -41.71
CA GLY A 37 -5.06 -10.19 -41.44
C GLY A 37 -6.25 -9.71 -42.28
N LEU A 38 -6.22 -8.48 -42.81
CA LEU A 38 -7.12 -8.00 -43.88
C LEU A 38 -6.33 -7.16 -44.89
N PRO A 39 -6.56 -7.31 -46.22
CA PRO A 39 -5.89 -6.50 -47.24
C PRO A 39 -6.15 -5.01 -47.05
N VAL A 40 -5.09 -4.21 -47.06
CA VAL A 40 -5.11 -2.78 -46.72
C VAL A 40 -4.03 -1.98 -47.44
N VAL A 41 -4.30 -0.69 -47.66
CA VAL A 41 -3.30 0.32 -48.03
C VAL A 41 -2.84 1.02 -46.76
N ALA A 42 -1.65 0.68 -46.26
CA ALA A 42 -1.08 1.32 -45.09
C ALA A 42 -0.38 2.63 -45.45
N LEU A 43 -0.64 3.66 -44.64
CA LEU A 43 -0.13 5.02 -44.73
C LEU A 43 0.79 5.23 -43.53
N MET A 44 2.06 5.46 -43.80
CA MET A 44 3.16 5.18 -42.87
C MET A 44 3.88 6.44 -42.37
N ASN A 45 3.76 7.56 -43.09
CA ASN A 45 4.49 8.80 -42.83
C ASN A 45 3.52 9.98 -42.64
N GLN A 46 4.02 11.15 -42.24
CA GLN A 46 3.18 12.32 -41.91
C GLN A 46 2.40 12.86 -43.13
N ASP A 47 3.00 12.84 -44.33
CA ASP A 47 2.34 13.34 -45.55
C ASP A 47 1.18 12.46 -46.01
N THR A 48 1.29 11.14 -45.86
CA THR A 48 0.32 10.20 -46.42
C THR A 48 -0.80 9.85 -45.45
N ILE A 49 -0.53 9.87 -44.15
CA ILE A 49 -1.50 9.45 -43.14
C ILE A 49 -2.76 10.34 -43.12
N HIS A 50 -2.69 11.56 -43.67
CA HIS A 50 -3.84 12.48 -43.79
C HIS A 50 -5.03 11.92 -44.59
N TYR A 51 -4.81 10.97 -45.51
CA TYR A 51 -5.88 10.31 -46.28
C TYR A 51 -6.75 9.37 -45.43
N ALA A 52 -6.26 8.85 -44.29
CA ALA A 52 -7.03 7.98 -43.39
C ALA A 52 -7.83 8.73 -42.31
N ILE A 53 -7.83 10.06 -42.36
CA ILE A 53 -8.39 10.94 -41.33
C ILE A 53 -9.13 12.15 -41.91
N ASN A 54 -9.15 12.34 -43.24
CA ASN A 54 -9.97 13.37 -43.90
C ASN A 54 -11.37 12.83 -44.24
N PRO A 55 -12.48 13.34 -43.64
CA PRO A 55 -13.82 12.87 -43.94
C PRO A 55 -14.15 12.83 -45.45
N GLU A 56 -13.54 13.67 -46.27
CA GLU A 56 -13.72 13.72 -47.72
C GLU A 56 -13.06 12.55 -48.49
N THR A 57 -12.08 11.87 -47.89
CA THR A 57 -11.34 10.76 -48.51
C THR A 57 -11.75 9.41 -47.93
N TYR A 58 -12.30 9.36 -46.71
CA TYR A 58 -12.58 8.09 -46.02
C TYR A 58 -13.94 8.03 -45.31
N LYS A 59 -14.44 6.81 -45.12
CA LYS A 59 -15.56 6.45 -44.25
C LYS A 59 -15.15 5.37 -43.25
N LYS A 60 -15.68 5.41 -42.03
CA LYS A 60 -15.47 4.42 -40.97
C LYS A 60 -16.26 3.14 -41.27
N GLU A 61 -15.72 1.98 -40.87
CA GLU A 61 -16.47 0.72 -40.85
C GLU A 61 -17.22 0.60 -39.49
N PRO A 62 -18.56 0.42 -39.48
CA PRO A 62 -19.31 0.30 -38.23
C PRO A 62 -18.80 -0.84 -37.33
N TYR A 63 -18.66 -0.57 -36.02
CA TYR A 63 -18.24 -1.54 -35.01
C TYR A 63 -16.89 -2.25 -35.30
N SER A 64 -15.95 -1.59 -35.99
CA SER A 64 -14.77 -2.25 -36.54
C SER A 64 -13.49 -1.42 -36.40
N PHE A 65 -12.46 -2.03 -35.80
CA PHE A 65 -11.06 -1.62 -35.90
C PHE A 65 -10.33 -2.55 -36.88
N GLY A 66 -10.81 -2.63 -38.11
CA GLY A 66 -10.27 -3.49 -39.16
C GLY A 66 -10.43 -4.98 -38.84
N PRO A 67 -9.35 -5.73 -38.52
CA PRO A 67 -9.45 -7.14 -38.15
C PRO A 67 -10.12 -7.38 -36.78
N VAL A 68 -10.54 -6.35 -36.04
CA VAL A 68 -11.14 -6.49 -34.71
C VAL A 68 -12.55 -5.89 -34.67
N GLY A 69 -13.53 -6.66 -34.19
CA GLY A 69 -14.93 -6.24 -34.04
C GLY A 69 -15.31 -5.86 -32.62
N VAL A 70 -16.15 -4.83 -32.49
CA VAL A 70 -16.77 -4.38 -31.24
C VAL A 70 -18.15 -5.02 -31.07
N SER A 71 -18.44 -5.55 -29.88
CA SER A 71 -19.65 -6.30 -29.61
C SER A 71 -20.91 -5.42 -29.63
N LYS A 72 -21.80 -5.70 -30.59
CA LYS A 72 -23.13 -5.09 -30.66
C LYS A 72 -23.98 -5.39 -29.43
N ASP A 73 -23.88 -6.61 -28.88
CA ASP A 73 -24.62 -7.01 -27.68
C ASP A 73 -24.28 -6.11 -26.48
N VAL A 74 -22.99 -5.83 -26.27
CA VAL A 74 -22.49 -5.03 -25.13
C VAL A 74 -22.86 -3.55 -25.26
N LEU A 75 -23.11 -3.10 -26.49
CA LEU A 75 -23.58 -1.76 -26.84
C LEU A 75 -25.09 -1.69 -27.09
N ARG A 76 -25.84 -2.78 -26.85
CA ARG A 76 -27.28 -2.92 -27.17
C ARG A 76 -27.69 -2.53 -28.61
N GLY A 77 -26.76 -2.63 -29.57
CA GLY A 77 -26.99 -2.27 -30.97
C GLY A 77 -26.80 -0.78 -31.30
N HIS A 78 -26.33 0.04 -30.36
CA HIS A 78 -26.04 1.46 -30.56
C HIS A 78 -24.61 1.67 -31.09
N CYS A 79 -24.47 2.42 -32.19
CA CYS A 79 -23.18 2.59 -32.87
C CYS A 79 -22.43 3.84 -32.34
N PRO A 80 -21.26 3.68 -31.68
CA PRO A 80 -20.53 4.82 -31.11
C PRO A 80 -20.05 5.83 -32.15
N SER A 81 -19.93 7.10 -31.74
CA SER A 81 -19.45 8.22 -32.58
C SER A 81 -18.12 7.91 -33.32
N MET A 82 -17.27 7.09 -32.72
CA MET A 82 -16.00 6.66 -33.31
C MET A 82 -16.17 5.85 -34.62
N PHE A 83 -17.28 5.14 -34.81
CA PHE A 83 -17.54 4.31 -36.00
C PHE A 83 -18.69 4.83 -36.90
N SER A 84 -19.50 5.77 -36.42
CA SER A 84 -20.51 6.48 -37.22
C SER A 84 -19.88 7.44 -38.23
N ASN A 85 -20.61 7.73 -39.31
CA ASN A 85 -20.20 8.66 -40.37
C ASN A 85 -21.18 9.85 -40.49
N ASP A 86 -20.75 10.91 -41.19
CA ASP A 86 -21.62 11.99 -41.67
C ASP A 86 -22.48 12.62 -40.56
N GLU A 87 -23.79 12.80 -40.78
CA GLU A 87 -24.71 13.42 -39.81
C GLU A 87 -24.84 12.64 -38.50
N ASP A 88 -24.74 11.31 -38.55
CA ASP A 88 -24.76 10.47 -37.35
C ASP A 88 -23.51 10.71 -36.50
N HIS A 89 -22.35 10.88 -37.13
CA HIS A 89 -21.14 11.27 -36.43
C HIS A 89 -21.24 12.66 -35.81
N ARG A 90 -21.75 13.65 -36.56
CA ARG A 90 -21.81 15.04 -36.10
C ARG A 90 -22.71 15.20 -34.88
N ARG A 91 -23.94 14.66 -34.90
CA ARG A 91 -24.86 14.69 -33.74
C ARG A 91 -24.25 14.00 -32.51
N LYS A 92 -23.69 12.79 -32.68
CA LYS A 92 -23.07 12.05 -31.56
C LYS A 92 -21.78 12.69 -31.05
N LYS A 93 -21.01 13.38 -31.91
CA LYS A 93 -19.82 14.14 -31.50
C LYS A 93 -20.21 15.43 -30.77
N ALA A 94 -21.25 16.12 -31.21
CA ALA A 94 -21.78 17.32 -30.54
C ALA A 94 -22.29 16.98 -29.13
N LEU A 95 -23.05 15.88 -28.99
CA LEU A 95 -23.46 15.34 -27.69
C LEU A 95 -22.26 15.09 -26.75
N LEU A 96 -21.18 14.48 -27.24
CA LEU A 96 -19.96 14.26 -26.45
C LEU A 96 -19.28 15.58 -26.04
N VAL A 97 -19.12 16.53 -26.96
CA VAL A 97 -18.49 17.83 -26.70
C VAL A 97 -19.24 18.59 -25.61
N ASP A 98 -20.57 18.65 -25.69
CA ASP A 98 -21.36 19.40 -24.71
C ASP A 98 -21.47 18.68 -23.36
N ALA A 99 -21.57 17.35 -23.34
CA ALA A 99 -21.53 16.57 -22.10
C ALA A 99 -20.19 16.78 -21.36
N TYR A 100 -19.08 16.80 -22.10
CA TYR A 100 -17.75 17.02 -21.56
C TYR A 100 -17.59 18.44 -20.99
N LYS A 101 -18.03 19.48 -21.70
CA LYS A 101 -18.08 20.87 -21.18
C LYS A 101 -18.94 21.02 -19.92
N GLN A 102 -20.02 20.25 -19.77
CA GLN A 102 -20.83 20.24 -18.54
C GLN A 102 -20.12 19.57 -17.34
N GLY A 103 -19.21 18.62 -17.59
CA GLY A 103 -18.42 17.97 -16.54
C GLY A 103 -17.13 18.72 -16.16
N GLU A 104 -16.56 19.46 -17.11
CA GLU A 104 -15.25 20.12 -17.05
C GLU A 104 -15.03 20.96 -15.79
N LYS A 105 -15.99 21.82 -15.42
CA LYS A 105 -15.86 22.71 -14.23
C LYS A 105 -15.72 21.97 -12.90
N SER A 106 -16.28 20.76 -12.80
CA SER A 106 -16.18 19.90 -11.61
C SER A 106 -14.98 18.94 -11.65
N LEU A 107 -14.34 18.79 -12.82
CA LEU A 107 -13.28 17.81 -13.03
C LEU A 107 -12.05 18.00 -12.12
N PRO A 108 -11.53 19.22 -11.84
CA PRO A 108 -10.35 19.40 -11.01
C PRO A 108 -10.53 18.88 -9.57
N SER A 109 -11.66 19.22 -8.94
CA SER A 109 -11.92 18.85 -7.54
C SER A 109 -12.26 17.37 -7.40
N ILE A 110 -13.02 16.81 -8.33
CA ILE A 110 -13.29 15.37 -8.39
C ILE A 110 -12.00 14.59 -8.60
N LEU A 111 -11.18 14.95 -9.60
CA LEU A 111 -9.91 14.28 -9.90
C LEU A 111 -8.99 14.29 -8.68
N PHE A 112 -8.88 15.44 -7.99
CA PHE A 112 -8.10 15.52 -6.76
C PHE A 112 -8.62 14.56 -5.68
N ASN A 113 -9.93 14.51 -5.46
CA ASN A 113 -10.52 13.60 -4.47
C ASN A 113 -10.25 12.13 -4.81
N GLN A 114 -10.38 11.73 -6.08
CA GLN A 114 -10.11 10.35 -6.50
C GLN A 114 -8.61 10.01 -6.41
N ILE A 115 -7.72 10.90 -6.87
CA ILE A 115 -6.25 10.73 -6.68
C ILE A 115 -5.93 10.58 -5.19
N LYS A 116 -6.46 11.46 -4.33
CA LYS A 116 -6.20 11.44 -2.88
C LYS A 116 -6.69 10.15 -2.24
N ALA A 117 -7.87 9.65 -2.62
CA ALA A 117 -8.42 8.41 -2.10
C ALA A 117 -7.58 7.20 -2.53
N HIS A 118 -7.36 7.04 -3.83
CA HIS A 118 -6.62 5.90 -4.38
C HIS A 118 -5.15 5.91 -3.95
N PHE A 119 -4.42 7.02 -4.11
CA PHE A 119 -3.01 7.07 -3.69
C PHE A 119 -2.85 6.93 -2.17
N GLY A 120 -3.85 7.36 -1.40
CA GLY A 120 -3.93 7.11 0.04
C GLY A 120 -4.13 5.63 0.39
N GLU A 121 -4.89 4.89 -0.41
CA GLU A 121 -5.00 3.43 -0.31
C GLU A 121 -3.69 2.75 -0.73
N TRP A 122 -3.12 3.12 -1.89
CA TRP A 122 -1.90 2.53 -2.44
C TRP A 122 -0.72 2.67 -1.48
N SER A 123 -0.64 3.76 -0.71
CA SER A 123 0.41 4.00 0.29
C SER A 123 0.32 3.09 1.52
N ARG A 124 -0.79 2.36 1.68
CA ARG A 124 -0.99 1.35 2.74
C ARG A 124 -0.69 -0.07 2.24
N LEU A 125 -0.54 -0.25 0.92
CA LEU A 125 -0.26 -1.55 0.32
C LEU A 125 1.25 -1.81 0.33
N LYS A 126 1.63 -3.06 0.61
CA LYS A 126 3.02 -3.51 0.51
C LYS A 126 3.50 -3.53 -0.94
N ASP A 127 2.61 -3.86 -1.87
CA ASP A 127 2.81 -3.79 -3.31
C ASP A 127 1.50 -3.40 -4.02
N VAL A 128 1.62 -2.74 -5.16
CA VAL A 128 0.51 -2.35 -6.04
C VAL A 128 0.70 -3.08 -7.39
N PRO A 129 0.42 -4.40 -7.45
CA PRO A 129 0.62 -5.21 -8.65
C PRO A 129 -0.42 -4.92 -9.75
N ASP A 130 -1.49 -4.21 -9.40
CA ASP A 130 -2.66 -3.82 -10.17
C ASP A 130 -2.68 -2.32 -10.51
N PHE A 131 -1.52 -1.64 -10.44
CA PHE A 131 -1.36 -0.19 -10.71
C PHE A 131 -2.12 0.30 -11.95
N GLU A 132 -2.04 -0.42 -13.08
CA GLU A 132 -2.74 -0.04 -14.31
C GLU A 132 -4.27 -0.08 -14.18
N GLU A 133 -4.81 -1.03 -13.44
CA GLU A 133 -6.26 -1.17 -13.20
C GLU A 133 -6.73 -0.09 -12.22
N ARG A 134 -5.93 0.22 -11.21
CA ARG A 134 -6.20 1.30 -10.26
C ARG A 134 -6.09 2.69 -10.90
N VAL A 135 -5.17 2.93 -11.84
CA VAL A 135 -5.17 4.15 -12.67
C VAL A 135 -6.47 4.25 -13.46
N PHE A 136 -6.93 3.14 -14.08
CA PHE A 136 -8.22 3.14 -14.77
C PHE A 136 -9.40 3.44 -13.83
N HIS A 137 -9.38 2.93 -12.59
CA HIS A 137 -10.39 3.27 -11.59
C HIS A 137 -10.41 4.78 -11.29
N ILE A 138 -9.24 5.41 -11.03
CA ILE A 138 -9.18 6.87 -10.83
C ILE A 138 -9.78 7.62 -12.03
N MET A 139 -9.40 7.26 -13.26
CA MET A 139 -9.89 7.96 -14.47
C MET A 139 -11.40 7.77 -14.68
N SER A 140 -11.91 6.53 -14.55
CA SER A 140 -13.32 6.20 -14.79
C SER A 140 -14.25 6.75 -13.72
N GLU A 141 -13.87 6.65 -12.45
CA GLU A 141 -14.62 7.22 -11.33
C GLU A 141 -14.68 8.75 -11.43
N THR A 142 -13.55 9.39 -11.77
CA THR A 142 -13.49 10.85 -11.97
C THR A 142 -14.42 11.32 -13.07
N LEU A 143 -14.34 10.70 -14.26
CA LEU A 143 -15.14 11.13 -15.41
C LEU A 143 -16.62 10.78 -15.26
N THR A 144 -16.96 9.63 -14.67
CA THR A 144 -18.37 9.28 -14.40
C THR A 144 -18.99 10.21 -13.36
N GLU A 145 -18.25 10.60 -12.32
CA GLU A 145 -18.72 11.59 -11.34
C GLU A 145 -18.90 12.98 -11.97
N ALA A 146 -17.97 13.43 -12.81
CA ALA A 146 -18.08 14.71 -13.51
C ALA A 146 -19.29 14.76 -14.47
N LEU A 147 -19.53 13.68 -15.22
CA LEU A 147 -20.57 13.62 -16.25
C LEU A 147 -21.97 13.33 -15.69
N PHE A 148 -22.09 12.39 -14.74
CA PHE A 148 -23.39 11.95 -14.21
C PHE A 148 -23.73 12.55 -12.84
N GLY A 149 -22.79 13.22 -12.17
CA GLY A 149 -22.95 13.73 -10.81
C GLY A 149 -22.83 12.64 -9.73
N ARG A 150 -22.33 11.46 -10.10
CA ARG A 150 -22.08 10.33 -9.19
C ARG A 150 -20.93 9.47 -9.74
N LYS A 151 -19.94 9.17 -8.90
CA LYS A 151 -18.93 8.13 -9.15
C LYS A 151 -19.61 6.79 -9.40
N ILE A 152 -19.40 6.22 -10.59
CA ILE A 152 -19.73 4.82 -10.88
C ILE A 152 -18.51 3.97 -10.50
N ASP A 153 -18.77 2.77 -9.98
CA ASP A 153 -17.71 1.86 -9.55
C ASP A 153 -16.71 1.54 -10.67
N GLY A 154 -15.42 1.71 -10.39
CA GLY A 154 -14.35 1.52 -11.38
C GLY A 154 -14.26 0.08 -11.89
N GLN A 155 -14.52 -0.92 -11.03
CA GLN A 155 -14.47 -2.33 -11.40
C GLN A 155 -15.64 -2.72 -12.32
N LEU A 156 -16.82 -2.15 -12.10
CA LEU A 156 -18.00 -2.30 -12.95
C LEU A 156 -17.74 -1.68 -14.34
N CYS A 157 -17.20 -0.46 -14.40
CA CYS A 157 -16.77 0.18 -15.64
C CYS A 157 -15.71 -0.65 -16.38
N PHE A 158 -14.71 -1.18 -15.66
CA PHE A 158 -13.65 -2.02 -16.20
C PHE A 158 -14.19 -3.37 -16.72
N THR A 159 -15.15 -3.97 -16.02
CA THR A 159 -15.79 -5.24 -16.41
C THR A 159 -16.56 -5.10 -17.72
N TRP A 160 -17.32 -4.01 -17.88
CA TRP A 160 -18.02 -3.71 -19.14
C TRP A 160 -17.05 -3.44 -20.30
N LEU A 161 -16.04 -2.58 -20.07
CA LEU A 161 -15.00 -2.27 -21.06
C LEU A 161 -14.29 -3.54 -21.56
N ASN A 162 -13.92 -4.46 -20.66
CA ASN A 162 -13.23 -5.71 -21.00
C ASN A 162 -14.04 -6.67 -21.88
N GLY A 163 -15.36 -6.51 -21.97
CA GLY A 163 -16.22 -7.31 -22.85
C GLY A 163 -16.58 -6.65 -24.17
N LEU A 164 -16.18 -5.40 -24.43
CA LEU A 164 -16.48 -4.70 -25.69
C LEU A 164 -15.80 -5.34 -26.90
N ILE A 165 -14.58 -5.88 -26.76
CA ILE A 165 -13.83 -6.48 -27.87
C ILE A 165 -14.01 -7.99 -27.86
N THR A 166 -14.60 -8.56 -28.92
CA THR A 166 -15.04 -9.97 -28.89
C THR A 166 -14.76 -10.79 -30.14
N GLU A 167 -14.45 -10.17 -31.28
CA GLU A 167 -14.36 -10.86 -32.57
C GLU A 167 -13.08 -10.47 -33.31
N ALA A 168 -12.34 -11.47 -33.82
CA ALA A 168 -11.21 -11.27 -34.72
C ALA A 168 -11.61 -11.72 -36.14
N LYS A 169 -11.71 -10.76 -37.07
CA LYS A 169 -11.89 -10.97 -38.52
C LYS A 169 -10.54 -11.38 -39.15
N THR A 170 -9.92 -12.44 -38.63
CA THR A 170 -8.60 -12.94 -39.06
C THR A 170 -8.67 -14.38 -39.53
N TRP A 171 -7.76 -14.78 -40.41
CA TRP A 171 -7.59 -16.16 -40.88
C TRP A 171 -7.13 -17.17 -39.78
N ILE A 172 -6.76 -16.67 -38.60
CA ILE A 172 -6.34 -17.47 -37.44
C ILE A 172 -7.47 -17.44 -36.41
N PRO A 173 -7.94 -18.60 -35.90
CA PRO A 173 -8.90 -18.66 -34.81
C PRO A 173 -8.29 -18.15 -33.51
N MET A 174 -8.82 -17.05 -32.97
CA MET A 174 -8.46 -16.54 -31.65
C MET A 174 -9.30 -17.20 -30.54
N PRO A 175 -8.77 -17.38 -29.32
CA PRO A 175 -9.54 -17.93 -28.20
C PRO A 175 -10.80 -17.12 -27.89
N SER A 176 -11.93 -17.81 -27.71
CA SER A 176 -13.23 -17.15 -27.50
C SER A 176 -13.27 -16.35 -26.19
N LEU A 177 -13.37 -15.01 -26.31
CA LEU A 177 -13.60 -14.10 -25.17
C LEU A 177 -15.06 -14.09 -24.68
N ALA A 178 -15.88 -15.10 -25.03
CA ALA A 178 -17.30 -15.16 -24.71
C ALA A 178 -17.61 -15.10 -23.20
N TRP A 179 -16.67 -15.49 -22.32
CA TRP A 179 -16.83 -15.24 -20.88
C TRP A 179 -16.80 -13.74 -20.53
N LYS A 180 -15.82 -12.97 -21.04
CA LYS A 180 -15.74 -11.51 -20.82
C LYS A 180 -16.97 -10.80 -21.38
N ARG A 181 -17.40 -11.15 -22.59
CA ARG A 181 -18.65 -10.65 -23.20
C ARG A 181 -19.87 -10.89 -22.30
N ARG A 182 -20.01 -12.11 -21.76
CA ARG A 182 -21.11 -12.45 -20.84
C ARG A 182 -21.06 -11.65 -19.53
N GLN A 183 -19.88 -11.37 -18.98
CA GLN A 183 -19.75 -10.52 -17.80
C GLN A 183 -20.11 -9.06 -18.11
N ALA A 184 -19.63 -8.50 -19.23
CA ALA A 184 -20.01 -7.15 -19.65
C ALA A 184 -21.52 -6.99 -19.89
N ILE A 185 -22.17 -7.97 -20.53
CA ILE A 185 -23.64 -7.98 -20.71
C ILE A 185 -24.36 -8.01 -19.35
N LYS A 186 -23.86 -8.80 -18.39
CA LYS A 186 -24.42 -8.85 -17.02
C LYS A 186 -24.23 -7.54 -16.24
N ALA A 187 -23.19 -6.75 -16.54
CA ALA A 187 -22.94 -5.46 -15.92
C ALA A 187 -23.85 -4.32 -16.46
N ILE A 188 -24.44 -4.46 -17.65
CA ILE A 188 -25.25 -3.40 -18.29
C ILE A 188 -26.42 -2.93 -17.41
N PRO A 189 -27.27 -3.80 -16.83
CA PRO A 189 -28.40 -3.35 -16.02
C PRO A 189 -27.97 -2.55 -14.78
N GLU A 190 -26.82 -2.87 -14.21
CA GLU A 190 -26.26 -2.17 -13.05
C GLU A 190 -25.67 -0.80 -13.45
N LEU A 191 -24.96 -0.74 -14.58
CA LEU A 191 -24.46 0.51 -15.17
C LEU A 191 -25.59 1.47 -15.54
N LEU A 192 -26.63 0.98 -16.24
CA LEU A 192 -27.78 1.79 -16.62
C LEU A 192 -28.50 2.32 -15.37
N LYS A 193 -28.78 1.45 -14.38
CA LYS A 193 -29.38 1.85 -13.10
C LYS A 193 -28.53 2.89 -12.35
N ALA A 194 -27.20 2.77 -12.38
CA ALA A 194 -26.30 3.72 -11.75
C ALA A 194 -26.40 5.13 -12.39
N ILE A 195 -26.56 5.20 -13.72
CA ILE A 195 -26.71 6.43 -14.51
C ILE A 195 -28.12 7.02 -14.40
N GLU A 196 -29.16 6.20 -14.56
CA GLU A 196 -30.59 6.60 -14.48
C GLU A 196 -30.95 7.19 -13.12
N THR A 197 -30.27 6.74 -12.05
CA THR A 197 -30.47 7.25 -10.68
C THR A 197 -29.43 8.31 -10.29
N ALA A 198 -28.58 8.78 -11.21
CA ALA A 198 -27.56 9.78 -10.94
C ALA A 198 -28.13 11.22 -11.00
N PRO A 199 -27.58 12.19 -10.24
CA PRO A 199 -28.12 13.54 -10.15
C PRO A 199 -28.29 14.26 -11.49
N LYS A 200 -27.33 14.13 -12.42
CA LYS A 200 -27.36 14.79 -13.73
C LYS A 200 -28.18 14.04 -14.80
N TYR A 201 -28.89 12.95 -14.45
CA TYR A 201 -29.62 12.16 -15.46
C TYR A 201 -30.64 12.99 -16.26
N ARG A 202 -31.34 13.94 -15.63
CA ARG A 202 -32.28 14.83 -16.33
C ARG A 202 -31.60 15.78 -17.32
N GLU A 203 -30.41 16.29 -16.96
CA GLU A 203 -29.59 17.14 -17.84
C GLU A 203 -29.09 16.33 -19.04
N LEU A 204 -28.64 15.10 -18.81
CA LEU A 204 -28.26 14.15 -19.86
C LEU A 204 -29.42 13.85 -20.83
N VAL A 205 -30.60 13.53 -20.32
CA VAL A 205 -31.80 13.29 -21.14
C VAL A 205 -32.11 14.52 -22.01
N GLN A 206 -32.12 15.72 -21.41
CA GLN A 206 -32.34 16.96 -22.14
C GLN A 206 -31.28 17.18 -23.23
N LEU A 207 -30.01 16.88 -22.95
CA LEU A 207 -28.91 17.02 -23.90
C LEU A 207 -29.02 16.03 -25.08
N CYS A 208 -29.44 14.78 -24.82
CA CYS A 208 -29.75 13.79 -25.85
C CYS A 208 -30.86 14.29 -26.79
N HIS A 209 -31.96 14.83 -26.24
CA HIS A 209 -33.03 15.43 -27.04
C HIS A 209 -32.56 16.64 -27.87
N THR A 210 -31.75 17.53 -27.30
CA THR A 210 -31.18 18.69 -28.02
C THR A 210 -30.36 18.29 -29.24
N HIS A 211 -29.62 17.19 -29.17
CA HIS A 211 -28.79 16.68 -30.27
C HIS A 211 -29.50 15.67 -31.18
N GLY A 212 -30.79 15.38 -30.95
CA GLY A 212 -31.55 14.40 -31.73
C GLY A 212 -30.97 13.00 -31.65
N VAL A 213 -30.60 12.56 -30.44
CA VAL A 213 -30.06 11.23 -30.13
C VAL A 213 -30.98 10.57 -29.10
N GLU A 214 -31.34 9.30 -29.29
CA GLU A 214 -32.14 8.55 -28.32
C GLU A 214 -31.40 8.42 -26.99
N VAL A 215 -32.11 8.46 -25.85
CA VAL A 215 -31.48 8.53 -24.52
C VAL A 215 -30.52 7.36 -24.27
N GLU A 216 -30.92 6.13 -24.62
CA GLU A 216 -30.05 4.96 -24.47
C GLU A 216 -28.83 5.02 -25.42
N GLU A 217 -29.02 5.46 -26.67
CA GLU A 217 -27.92 5.66 -27.62
C GLU A 217 -26.93 6.73 -27.12
N GLY A 218 -27.44 7.79 -26.48
CA GLY A 218 -26.65 8.83 -25.85
C GLY A 218 -25.83 8.32 -24.67
N ILE A 219 -26.43 7.52 -23.79
CA ILE A 219 -25.74 6.85 -22.67
C ILE A 219 -24.59 5.98 -23.21
N PHE A 220 -24.84 5.10 -24.19
CA PHE A 220 -23.79 4.24 -24.75
C PHE A 220 -22.74 5.03 -25.54
N THR A 221 -23.12 6.12 -26.20
CA THR A 221 -22.19 7.05 -26.88
C THR A 221 -21.23 7.68 -25.86
N ILE A 222 -21.75 8.18 -24.74
CA ILE A 222 -20.96 8.79 -23.66
C ILE A 222 -20.11 7.75 -22.93
N LEU A 223 -20.67 6.59 -22.57
CA LEU A 223 -19.90 5.51 -21.92
C LEU A 223 -18.74 5.02 -22.80
N TYR A 224 -18.97 4.81 -24.11
CA TYR A 224 -17.90 4.41 -25.02
C TYR A 224 -16.85 5.52 -25.19
N GLY A 225 -17.30 6.77 -25.38
CA GLY A 225 -16.41 7.94 -25.47
C GLY A 225 -15.57 8.15 -24.21
N THR A 226 -16.15 7.89 -23.03
CA THR A 226 -15.51 8.13 -21.74
C THR A 226 -14.60 6.98 -21.35
N LEU A 227 -15.11 5.74 -21.31
CA LEU A 227 -14.38 4.59 -20.75
C LEU A 227 -13.36 4.00 -21.74
N PHE A 228 -13.72 3.87 -23.02
CA PHE A 228 -12.83 3.30 -24.03
C PHE A 228 -11.87 4.36 -24.60
N ASN A 229 -12.37 5.51 -25.09
CA ASN A 229 -11.49 6.53 -25.68
C ASN A 229 -10.79 7.43 -24.65
N GLY A 230 -11.43 7.70 -23.50
CA GLY A 230 -10.84 8.49 -22.41
C GLY A 230 -10.00 7.61 -21.47
N CYS A 231 -10.66 6.92 -20.54
CA CYS A 231 -10.03 6.26 -19.41
C CYS A 231 -8.97 5.24 -19.81
N ALA A 232 -9.22 4.37 -20.79
CA ALA A 232 -8.24 3.37 -21.22
C ALA A 232 -7.01 4.01 -21.90
N ALA A 233 -7.22 5.06 -22.71
CA ALA A 233 -6.12 5.79 -23.35
C ALA A 233 -5.27 6.58 -22.34
N GLN A 234 -5.92 7.28 -21.39
CA GLN A 234 -5.26 7.95 -20.28
C GLN A 234 -4.49 6.97 -19.39
N THR A 235 -5.06 5.79 -19.13
CA THR A 235 -4.39 4.72 -18.36
C THR A 235 -3.09 4.30 -19.05
N ALA A 236 -3.14 3.95 -20.34
CA ALA A 236 -1.95 3.60 -21.11
C ALA A 236 -0.90 4.72 -21.11
N ALA A 237 -1.34 5.98 -21.27
CA ALA A 237 -0.44 7.13 -21.30
C ALA A 237 0.23 7.43 -19.94
N ILE A 238 -0.53 7.36 -18.83
CA ILE A 238 0.00 7.55 -17.47
C ILE A 238 0.96 6.41 -17.11
N VAL A 239 0.60 5.15 -17.40
CA VAL A 239 1.45 3.97 -17.17
C VAL A 239 2.75 4.08 -17.96
N SER A 240 2.67 4.43 -19.26
CA SER A 240 3.84 4.67 -20.10
C SER A 240 4.69 5.85 -19.65
N SER A 241 4.07 6.90 -19.11
CA SER A 241 4.78 8.03 -18.53
C SER A 241 5.58 7.61 -17.29
N VAL A 242 4.95 6.90 -16.35
CA VAL A 242 5.63 6.37 -15.15
C VAL A 242 6.76 5.41 -15.51
N ALA A 243 6.56 4.57 -16.52
CA ALA A 243 7.60 3.69 -17.04
C ALA A 243 8.75 4.45 -17.73
N ARG A 244 8.46 5.51 -18.50
CA ARG A 244 9.49 6.32 -19.17
C ARG A 244 10.26 7.23 -18.23
N LEU A 245 9.66 7.69 -17.13
CA LEU A 245 10.40 8.38 -16.06
C LEU A 245 11.58 7.53 -15.56
N HIS A 246 11.43 6.21 -15.43
CA HIS A 246 12.51 5.33 -15.00
C HIS A 246 13.69 5.29 -16.00
N THR A 247 13.46 5.58 -17.28
CA THR A 247 14.51 5.62 -18.32
C THR A 247 15.32 6.92 -18.38
N LEU A 248 14.92 7.95 -17.62
CA LEU A 248 15.63 9.22 -17.52
C LEU A 248 16.76 9.18 -16.48
N SER A 249 17.82 9.96 -16.70
CA SER A 249 18.82 10.21 -15.66
C SER A 249 18.21 11.00 -14.49
N ASP A 250 18.81 10.92 -13.31
CA ASP A 250 18.28 11.61 -12.13
C ASP A 250 18.36 13.14 -12.27
N ALA A 251 19.27 13.67 -13.09
CA ALA A 251 19.32 15.09 -13.42
C ALA A 251 18.06 15.51 -14.21
N GLU A 252 17.70 14.79 -15.27
CA GLU A 252 16.53 15.06 -16.11
C GLU A 252 15.21 14.87 -15.33
N LYS A 253 15.11 13.83 -14.49
CA LYS A 253 13.98 13.64 -13.58
C LYS A 253 13.82 14.85 -12.65
N ASN A 254 14.92 15.28 -12.02
CA ASN A 254 14.91 16.42 -11.12
C ASN A 254 14.55 17.72 -11.84
N GLU A 255 15.00 17.94 -13.08
CA GLU A 255 14.63 19.10 -13.88
C GLU A 255 13.11 19.18 -14.13
N ILE A 256 12.49 18.06 -14.53
CA ILE A 256 11.03 17.97 -14.70
C ILE A 256 10.31 18.21 -13.36
N ILE A 257 10.78 17.63 -12.25
CA ILE A 257 10.19 17.80 -10.92
C ILE A 257 10.30 19.26 -10.45
N GLN A 258 11.48 19.86 -10.50
CA GLN A 258 11.73 21.22 -10.01
C GLN A 258 10.99 22.27 -10.82
N THR A 259 10.98 22.17 -12.15
CA THR A 259 10.19 23.09 -13.00
C THR A 259 8.69 22.94 -12.76
N THR A 260 8.19 21.72 -12.53
CA THR A 260 6.78 21.49 -12.16
C THR A 260 6.46 22.08 -10.79
N LEU A 261 7.32 21.88 -9.78
CA LEU A 261 7.17 22.46 -8.44
C LEU A 261 7.17 23.99 -8.47
N GLN A 262 8.10 24.62 -9.20
CA GLN A 262 8.16 26.08 -9.32
C GLN A 262 6.87 26.68 -9.89
N VAL A 263 6.26 26.02 -10.88
CA VAL A 263 4.97 26.46 -11.44
C VAL A 263 3.83 26.26 -10.43
N LEU A 264 3.79 25.13 -9.73
CA LEU A 264 2.82 24.90 -8.64
C LEU A 264 2.97 25.92 -7.52
N GLU A 265 4.19 26.27 -7.12
CA GLU A 265 4.46 27.28 -6.08
C GLU A 265 4.07 28.69 -6.53
N LYS A 266 4.41 29.08 -7.78
CA LYS A 266 4.06 30.38 -8.38
C LYS A 266 2.54 30.63 -8.40
N HIS A 267 1.77 29.63 -8.80
CA HIS A 267 0.30 29.73 -8.89
C HIS A 267 -0.42 29.38 -7.58
N GLY A 268 0.34 29.00 -6.55
CA GLY A 268 -0.23 28.46 -5.32
C GLY A 268 -1.05 27.18 -5.55
N GLY A 269 -0.75 26.40 -6.58
CA GLY A 269 -1.39 25.11 -6.80
C GLY A 269 -1.63 24.70 -8.25
N VAL A 270 -2.42 23.63 -8.39
CA VAL A 270 -2.98 23.18 -9.67
C VAL A 270 -4.20 24.03 -10.02
N SER A 271 -4.01 24.92 -11.00
CA SER A 271 -5.03 25.67 -11.74
C SER A 271 -4.84 25.46 -13.25
N GLU A 272 -5.82 25.86 -14.07
CA GLU A 272 -5.69 25.89 -15.54
C GLU A 272 -4.45 26.68 -16.00
N GLU A 273 -4.21 27.84 -15.37
CA GLU A 273 -3.05 28.71 -15.58
C GLU A 273 -1.73 27.99 -15.25
N SER A 274 -1.67 27.34 -14.08
CA SER A 274 -0.49 26.55 -13.67
C SER A 274 -0.21 25.43 -14.66
N LEU A 275 -1.25 24.73 -15.14
CA LEU A 275 -1.08 23.63 -16.07
C LEU A 275 -0.56 24.19 -17.40
N GLY A 276 -1.13 25.28 -17.91
CA GLY A 276 -0.63 25.96 -19.11
C GLY A 276 0.84 26.36 -19.04
N GLU A 277 1.38 26.66 -17.87
CA GLU A 277 2.80 27.00 -17.68
C GLU A 277 3.75 25.80 -17.52
N MET A 278 3.26 24.58 -17.28
CA MET A 278 4.08 23.35 -17.11
C MET A 278 4.66 22.81 -18.43
N LYS A 279 5.39 23.64 -19.19
CA LYS A 279 5.97 23.30 -20.50
C LYS A 279 6.91 22.09 -20.48
N THR A 280 7.72 21.96 -19.44
CA THR A 280 8.69 20.86 -19.26
C THR A 280 8.00 19.51 -19.13
N LEU A 281 7.01 19.42 -18.23
CA LEU A 281 6.18 18.22 -18.04
C LEU A 281 5.35 17.91 -19.29
N GLU A 282 4.83 18.94 -19.95
CA GLU A 282 4.10 18.80 -21.21
C GLU A 282 4.96 18.24 -22.35
N SER A 283 6.19 18.73 -22.54
CA SER A 283 7.13 18.16 -23.51
C SER A 283 7.43 16.69 -23.22
N PHE A 284 7.63 16.34 -21.94
CA PHE A 284 7.84 14.95 -21.53
C PHE A 284 6.63 14.06 -21.90
N ILE A 285 5.40 14.51 -21.59
CA ILE A 285 4.18 13.78 -21.92
C ILE A 285 4.01 13.62 -23.43
N LEU A 286 4.26 14.68 -24.22
CA LEU A 286 4.17 14.63 -25.67
C LEU A 286 5.17 13.64 -26.27
N GLU A 287 6.40 13.54 -25.74
CA GLU A 287 7.37 12.53 -26.20
C GLU A 287 6.96 11.10 -25.84
N VAL A 288 6.38 10.89 -24.64
CA VAL A 288 5.82 9.59 -24.25
C VAL A 288 4.71 9.18 -25.22
N LEU A 289 3.76 10.08 -25.49
CA LEU A 289 2.65 9.84 -26.41
C LEU A 289 3.15 9.65 -27.86
N ARG A 290 4.24 10.30 -28.28
CA ARG A 290 4.81 10.17 -29.63
C ARG A 290 5.34 8.75 -29.87
N LEU A 291 6.16 8.25 -28.95
CA LEU A 291 6.71 6.90 -29.06
C LEU A 291 5.65 5.82 -28.77
N HIS A 292 4.75 6.07 -27.82
CA HIS A 292 3.79 5.10 -27.26
C HIS A 292 2.35 5.59 -27.36
N PRO A 293 1.82 5.84 -28.58
CA PRO A 293 0.48 6.38 -28.75
C PRO A 293 -0.58 5.37 -28.27
N PRO A 294 -1.51 5.75 -27.37
CA PRO A 294 -2.58 4.84 -26.94
C PRO A 294 -3.51 4.41 -28.08
N VAL A 295 -3.64 5.25 -29.12
CA VAL A 295 -4.30 4.91 -30.38
C VAL A 295 -3.23 4.68 -31.45
N PHE A 296 -2.96 3.41 -31.74
CA PHE A 296 -1.86 3.02 -32.64
C PHE A 296 -2.19 3.19 -34.13
N ASN A 297 -3.46 3.01 -34.53
CA ASN A 297 -3.86 3.07 -35.93
C ASN A 297 -5.33 3.46 -36.16
N TYR A 298 -5.63 3.91 -37.38
CA TYR A 298 -6.97 4.26 -37.87
C TYR A 298 -7.36 3.38 -39.06
N TRP A 299 -8.40 2.55 -38.87
CA TRP A 299 -8.94 1.67 -39.90
C TRP A 299 -10.14 2.30 -40.61
N VAL A 300 -10.01 2.46 -41.92
CA VAL A 300 -10.98 3.21 -42.72
C VAL A 300 -11.19 2.62 -44.10
N LEU A 301 -12.22 3.05 -44.80
CA LEU A 301 -12.54 2.68 -46.18
C LEU A 301 -12.47 3.93 -47.08
N ALA A 302 -11.86 3.86 -48.26
CA ALA A 302 -11.84 4.98 -49.18
C ALA A 302 -13.26 5.36 -49.66
N ARG A 303 -13.62 6.66 -49.66
CA ARG A 303 -14.94 7.15 -50.12
C ARG A 303 -15.09 7.19 -51.65
N LYS A 304 -13.98 7.41 -52.33
CA LYS A 304 -13.84 7.59 -53.77
C LYS A 304 -12.53 6.93 -54.22
N ASP A 305 -12.32 6.84 -55.52
CA ASP A 305 -11.01 6.47 -56.04
C ASP A 305 -10.02 7.60 -55.73
N LEU A 306 -8.83 7.24 -55.24
CA LEU A 306 -7.77 8.15 -54.84
C LEU A 306 -6.48 7.75 -55.56
N VAL A 307 -5.65 8.74 -55.87
CA VAL A 307 -4.24 8.52 -56.18
C VAL A 307 -3.45 9.16 -55.06
N ILE A 308 -2.67 8.35 -54.36
CA ILE A 308 -1.74 8.82 -53.33
C ILE A 308 -0.36 8.79 -53.97
N SER A 309 0.32 9.93 -53.94
CA SER A 309 1.60 10.16 -54.64
C SER A 309 2.72 10.41 -53.62
N PRO A 310 3.21 9.38 -52.91
CA PRO A 310 4.49 9.48 -52.22
C PRO A 310 5.62 9.72 -53.24
N GLU A 311 6.72 10.32 -52.79
CA GLU A 311 7.80 10.91 -53.60
C GLU A 311 8.42 10.02 -54.70
N LYS A 312 8.19 8.70 -54.65
CA LYS A 312 8.80 7.70 -55.53
C LYS A 312 7.82 6.92 -56.42
N GLU A 313 6.51 6.88 -56.13
CA GLU A 313 5.56 6.05 -56.92
C GLU A 313 4.07 6.41 -56.70
N ASN A 314 3.22 6.30 -57.73
CA ASN A 314 1.79 6.62 -57.63
C ASN A 314 0.92 5.40 -57.24
N ILE A 315 0.38 5.38 -56.03
CA ILE A 315 -0.50 4.30 -55.55
C ILE A 315 -1.97 4.68 -55.73
N LYS A 316 -2.65 3.97 -56.64
CA LYS A 316 -4.11 4.05 -56.82
C LYS A 316 -4.82 3.27 -55.72
N VAL A 317 -5.78 3.88 -55.03
CA VAL A 317 -6.65 3.26 -54.02
C VAL A 317 -8.10 3.34 -54.51
N ARG A 318 -8.80 2.22 -54.60
CA ARG A 318 -10.19 2.19 -55.11
C ARG A 318 -11.21 2.51 -54.03
N LYS A 319 -12.34 3.08 -54.40
CA LYS A 319 -13.50 3.29 -53.54
C LYS A 319 -13.88 1.99 -52.82
N GLY A 320 -13.94 2.04 -51.50
CA GLY A 320 -14.24 0.90 -50.64
C GLY A 320 -13.05 0.01 -50.26
N GLU A 321 -11.85 0.23 -50.81
CA GLU A 321 -10.64 -0.40 -50.27
C GLU A 321 -10.35 0.10 -48.86
N ARG A 322 -9.79 -0.77 -48.02
CA ARG A 322 -9.34 -0.41 -46.69
C ARG A 322 -8.06 0.42 -46.78
N MET A 323 -7.99 1.49 -46.01
CA MET A 323 -6.76 2.21 -45.71
C MET A 323 -6.48 2.12 -44.20
N LEU A 324 -5.20 2.17 -43.85
CA LEU A 324 -4.73 2.16 -42.48
C LEU A 324 -3.80 3.34 -42.25
N GLY A 325 -4.21 4.31 -41.44
CA GLY A 325 -3.28 5.29 -40.92
C GLY A 325 -2.50 4.71 -39.75
N CYS A 326 -1.18 4.55 -39.85
CA CYS A 326 -0.37 3.98 -38.76
C CYS A 326 0.34 5.07 -37.96
N CYS A 327 -0.24 5.45 -36.82
CA CYS A 327 0.24 6.55 -35.99
C CYS A 327 1.66 6.30 -35.46
N PHE A 328 1.98 5.05 -35.11
CA PHE A 328 3.29 4.66 -34.60
C PHE A 328 4.46 4.98 -35.57
N PHE A 329 4.26 4.77 -36.87
CA PHE A 329 5.25 5.05 -37.91
C PHE A 329 5.26 6.53 -38.29
N ALA A 330 4.09 7.18 -38.43
CA ALA A 330 4.03 8.61 -38.71
C ALA A 330 4.68 9.44 -37.58
N GLN A 331 4.53 9.02 -36.32
CA GLN A 331 5.20 9.63 -35.16
C GLN A 331 6.71 9.31 -35.08
N ARG A 332 7.24 8.51 -36.00
CA ARG A 332 8.66 8.17 -36.21
C ARG A 332 9.18 8.61 -37.58
N ASP A 333 8.42 9.44 -38.29
CA ASP A 333 8.85 9.99 -39.57
C ASP A 333 10.11 10.85 -39.40
N GLY A 334 11.25 10.37 -39.89
CA GLY A 334 12.55 11.03 -39.74
C GLY A 334 12.64 12.40 -40.41
N SER A 335 11.75 12.71 -41.37
CA SER A 335 11.66 14.04 -41.98
C SER A 335 11.07 15.09 -41.04
N VAL A 336 10.28 14.66 -40.04
CA VAL A 336 9.61 15.52 -39.04
C VAL A 336 10.25 15.40 -37.66
N PHE A 337 10.77 14.21 -37.32
CA PHE A 337 11.38 13.92 -36.02
C PHE A 337 12.82 13.40 -36.16
N PRO A 338 13.85 14.26 -36.06
CA PRO A 338 15.24 13.84 -36.05
C PRO A 338 15.54 12.86 -34.91
N ASP A 339 16.26 11.77 -35.20
CA ASP A 339 16.44 10.61 -34.32
C ASP A 339 15.09 10.10 -33.77
N PRO A 340 14.21 9.55 -34.63
CA PRO A 340 12.81 9.31 -34.28
C PRO A 340 12.64 8.27 -33.16
N ASP A 341 13.46 7.23 -33.09
CA ASP A 341 13.32 6.17 -32.08
C ASP A 341 13.94 6.51 -30.72
N ARG A 342 14.79 7.54 -30.67
CA ARG A 342 15.40 7.99 -29.41
C ARG A 342 14.40 8.80 -28.59
N PHE A 343 14.11 8.33 -27.37
CA PHE A 343 13.35 9.09 -26.39
C PHE A 343 14.10 10.36 -25.98
N ARG A 344 13.46 11.53 -26.13
CA ARG A 344 13.97 12.84 -25.75
C ARG A 344 12.87 13.65 -25.07
N TRP A 345 12.86 13.66 -23.73
CA TRP A 345 11.80 14.31 -22.95
C TRP A 345 11.62 15.81 -23.27
N ASN A 346 12.68 16.49 -23.70
CA ASN A 346 12.70 17.90 -24.08
C ASN A 346 12.46 18.16 -25.59
N ARG A 347 12.11 17.14 -26.39
CA ARG A 347 11.98 17.25 -27.87
C ARG A 347 11.10 18.42 -28.32
N PHE A 348 10.05 18.69 -27.56
CA PHE A 348 9.00 19.66 -27.85
C PHE A 348 9.25 21.05 -27.23
N LEU A 349 10.39 21.24 -26.58
CA LEU A 349 10.90 22.56 -26.18
C LEU A 349 11.78 23.16 -27.27
N ASP A 350 11.75 24.47 -27.45
CA ASP A 350 12.71 25.21 -28.30
C ASP A 350 14.00 25.55 -27.55
N GLU A 351 14.96 26.18 -28.24
CA GLU A 351 16.29 26.53 -27.70
C GLU A 351 16.24 27.53 -26.52
N GLN A 352 15.09 28.20 -26.31
CA GLN A 352 14.86 29.16 -25.24
C GLN A 352 13.95 28.59 -24.13
N GLY A 353 13.61 27.30 -24.19
CA GLY A 353 12.65 26.67 -23.27
C GLY A 353 11.19 27.08 -23.53
N GLY A 354 10.93 27.79 -24.63
CA GLY A 354 9.59 27.94 -25.19
C GLY A 354 9.11 26.61 -25.78
N GLN A 355 7.89 26.62 -26.33
CA GLN A 355 7.24 25.40 -26.78
C GLN A 355 7.13 25.39 -28.30
N LYS A 356 7.68 24.36 -28.94
CA LYS A 356 7.63 24.20 -30.39
C LYS A 356 6.19 24.04 -30.86
N LYS A 357 5.90 24.39 -32.12
CA LYS A 357 4.64 24.00 -32.76
C LYS A 357 4.68 22.48 -33.00
N HIS A 358 3.81 21.75 -32.30
CA HIS A 358 3.80 20.29 -32.40
C HIS A 358 3.16 19.83 -33.71
N LEU A 359 3.71 18.77 -34.31
CA LEU A 359 3.00 17.94 -35.28
C LEU A 359 2.68 16.62 -34.60
N PHE A 360 1.70 16.65 -33.71
CA PHE A 360 1.24 15.46 -33.00
C PHE A 360 0.06 14.84 -33.75
N PHE A 361 0.27 13.61 -34.23
CA PHE A 361 -0.72 12.91 -35.03
C PHE A 361 -1.86 12.32 -34.15
N PRO A 362 -3.15 12.43 -34.53
CA PRO A 362 -3.69 12.93 -35.80
C PRO A 362 -3.97 14.44 -35.87
N ARG A 363 -3.46 15.08 -36.94
CA ARG A 363 -3.95 16.34 -37.56
C ARG A 363 -3.40 17.70 -37.13
N GLY A 364 -2.33 17.81 -36.35
CA GLY A 364 -1.58 19.07 -36.28
C GLY A 364 -0.99 19.35 -34.91
N SER A 365 -1.11 20.59 -34.44
CA SER A 365 -0.81 20.88 -33.04
C SER A 365 -1.87 20.21 -32.16
N PHE A 366 -1.42 19.52 -31.12
CA PHE A 366 -2.29 18.87 -30.12
C PHE A 366 -3.19 19.86 -29.35
N THR A 367 -3.02 21.16 -29.62
CA THR A 367 -3.70 22.31 -29.02
C THR A 367 -4.84 22.88 -29.88
N GLU A 368 -5.14 22.30 -31.05
CA GLU A 368 -6.27 22.76 -31.89
C GLU A 368 -7.59 22.16 -31.37
N ALA A 369 -8.51 23.02 -30.93
CA ALA A 369 -9.78 22.61 -30.32
C ALA A 369 -10.65 21.73 -31.25
N ALA A 370 -11.37 20.78 -30.65
CA ALA A 370 -12.11 19.76 -31.39
C ALA A 370 -13.32 20.30 -32.18
N ASP A 371 -13.16 20.48 -33.50
CA ASP A 371 -14.26 20.80 -34.42
C ASP A 371 -15.18 19.59 -34.69
N LEU A 372 -16.46 19.83 -34.96
CA LEU A 372 -17.48 18.80 -35.24
C LEU A 372 -17.22 18.05 -36.56
N ASN A 373 -16.54 18.66 -37.52
CA ASN A 373 -16.20 18.06 -38.82
C ASN A 373 -14.78 17.47 -38.83
N SER A 374 -14.00 17.63 -37.76
CA SER A 374 -12.66 17.06 -37.61
C SER A 374 -12.67 15.68 -36.93
N HIS A 375 -11.50 15.02 -36.94
CA HIS A 375 -11.26 13.78 -36.19
C HIS A 375 -10.53 13.97 -34.86
N GLN A 376 -10.41 15.20 -34.36
CA GLN A 376 -9.94 15.47 -32.99
C GLN A 376 -10.84 14.78 -31.97
N CYS A 377 -10.23 14.27 -30.90
CA CYS A 377 -10.96 13.68 -29.78
C CYS A 377 -11.72 14.79 -29.04
N PRO A 378 -13.05 14.68 -28.82
CA PRO A 378 -13.82 15.73 -28.16
C PRO A 378 -13.42 15.95 -26.69
N GLY A 379 -12.62 15.05 -26.09
CA GLY A 379 -12.09 15.17 -24.74
C GLY A 379 -10.56 15.20 -24.68
N GLN A 380 -9.87 15.68 -25.72
CA GLN A 380 -8.40 15.75 -25.73
C GLN A 380 -7.85 16.66 -24.62
N ASP A 381 -8.47 17.83 -24.41
CA ASP A 381 -8.01 18.84 -23.47
C ASP A 381 -8.25 18.39 -22.02
N ILE A 382 -9.43 17.81 -21.75
CA ILE A 382 -9.74 17.03 -20.54
C ILE A 382 -8.72 15.90 -20.33
N GLY A 383 -8.41 15.17 -21.40
CA GLY A 383 -7.41 14.11 -21.40
C GLY A 383 -6.06 14.58 -20.86
N PHE A 384 -5.59 15.70 -21.41
CA PHE A 384 -4.32 16.32 -21.10
C PHE A 384 -4.28 16.98 -19.72
N PHE A 385 -5.37 17.66 -19.33
CA PHE A 385 -5.60 18.20 -17.99
C PHE A 385 -5.47 17.11 -16.93
N MET A 386 -6.17 15.98 -17.11
CA MET A 386 -6.13 14.86 -16.17
C MET A 386 -4.74 14.21 -16.11
N MET A 387 -4.08 14.05 -17.26
CA MET A 387 -2.72 13.52 -17.30
C MET A 387 -1.71 14.42 -16.60
N LYS A 388 -1.68 15.72 -16.91
CA LYS A 388 -0.74 16.68 -16.27
C LYS A 388 -1.02 16.83 -14.78
N THR A 389 -2.28 16.87 -14.36
CA THR A 389 -2.65 16.90 -12.94
C THR A 389 -2.24 15.61 -12.22
N THR A 390 -2.50 14.44 -12.82
CA THR A 390 -2.11 13.16 -12.19
C THR A 390 -0.60 13.02 -12.11
N LEU A 391 0.13 13.33 -13.19
CA LEU A 391 1.58 13.20 -13.26
C LEU A 391 2.30 14.26 -12.43
N SER A 392 1.81 15.50 -12.32
CA SER A 392 2.41 16.50 -11.43
C SER A 392 2.28 16.08 -9.97
N VAL A 393 1.12 15.53 -9.57
CA VAL A 393 0.93 15.00 -8.21
C VAL A 393 1.77 13.76 -7.95
N PHE A 394 1.89 12.87 -8.95
CA PHE A 394 2.77 11.70 -8.89
C PHE A 394 4.23 12.12 -8.70
N LEU A 395 4.77 12.96 -9.59
CA LEU A 395 6.15 13.45 -9.59
C LEU A 395 6.53 14.27 -8.36
N CYS A 396 5.67 15.20 -7.93
CA CYS A 396 6.02 16.20 -6.93
C CYS A 396 5.71 15.75 -5.50
N TYR A 397 4.72 14.87 -5.31
CA TYR A 397 4.19 14.51 -3.99
C TYR A 397 4.13 13.01 -3.73
N CYS A 398 4.58 12.17 -4.66
CA CYS A 398 4.74 10.73 -4.41
C CYS A 398 6.21 10.32 -4.48
N SER A 399 6.57 9.24 -3.78
CA SER A 399 7.81 8.49 -4.03
C SER A 399 7.47 7.02 -4.22
N TRP A 400 8.01 6.41 -5.28
CA TRP A 400 7.65 5.06 -5.68
C TRP A 400 8.85 4.28 -6.24
N GLU A 401 8.71 2.97 -6.26
CA GLU A 401 9.72 2.04 -6.81
C GLU A 401 9.01 1.00 -7.67
N LEU A 402 9.52 0.80 -8.89
CA LEU A 402 9.02 -0.22 -9.80
C LEU A 402 9.56 -1.59 -9.38
N LYS A 403 8.72 -2.63 -9.46
CA LYS A 403 9.17 -4.00 -9.17
C LYS A 403 10.31 -4.45 -10.07
N ASP A 404 10.15 -4.17 -11.35
CA ASP A 404 11.00 -4.61 -12.45
C ASP A 404 11.21 -3.40 -13.38
N ALA A 405 12.39 -3.28 -14.00
CA ALA A 405 12.66 -2.21 -14.95
C ALA A 405 11.78 -2.37 -16.21
N PRO A 406 11.06 -1.34 -16.68
CA PRO A 406 10.16 -1.48 -17.82
C PRO A 406 10.88 -1.88 -19.11
N VAL A 407 10.54 -3.04 -19.65
CA VAL A 407 11.04 -3.51 -20.94
C VAL A 407 10.24 -2.86 -22.07
N TRP A 408 10.95 -2.27 -23.02
CA TRP A 408 10.42 -1.67 -24.23
C TRP A 408 11.09 -2.35 -25.43
N SER A 409 10.52 -3.45 -25.92
CA SER A 409 11.02 -4.06 -27.16
C SER A 409 10.30 -3.50 -28.38
N ASP A 410 10.83 -3.77 -29.56
CA ASP A 410 10.18 -3.45 -30.84
C ASP A 410 9.08 -4.45 -31.21
N LYS A 411 8.74 -5.35 -30.27
CA LYS A 411 7.67 -6.36 -30.37
C LYS A 411 6.64 -6.17 -29.24
N PRO A 412 6.23 -4.93 -28.89
CA PRO A 412 5.53 -4.66 -27.64
C PRO A 412 4.20 -5.41 -27.62
N ILE A 413 4.04 -6.31 -26.63
CA ILE A 413 2.88 -7.21 -26.46
C ILE A 413 1.59 -6.41 -26.13
N ARG A 414 1.77 -5.15 -25.70
CA ARG A 414 0.77 -4.27 -25.13
C ARG A 414 0.82 -2.91 -25.83
N VAL A 415 -0.29 -2.48 -26.44
CA VAL A 415 -0.32 -1.22 -27.21
C VAL A 415 -0.10 -0.03 -26.28
N GLY A 416 0.82 0.87 -26.66
CA GLY A 416 1.10 2.11 -25.93
C GLY A 416 1.50 1.89 -24.47
N ASN A 417 2.16 0.76 -24.17
CA ASN A 417 2.60 0.33 -22.84
C ASN A 417 3.93 -0.45 -22.95
N PRO A 418 4.68 -0.61 -21.84
CA PRO A 418 5.78 -1.58 -21.77
C PRO A 418 5.30 -3.02 -22.04
N ASP A 419 6.23 -3.90 -22.41
CA ASP A 419 5.96 -5.31 -22.73
C ASP A 419 5.26 -6.03 -21.57
N ASP A 420 5.73 -5.78 -20.35
CA ASP A 420 5.21 -6.32 -19.09
C ASP A 420 4.33 -5.31 -18.32
N PRO A 421 3.42 -5.77 -17.44
CA PRO A 421 2.63 -4.91 -16.56
C PRO A 421 3.51 -4.10 -15.60
N VAL A 422 3.28 -2.79 -15.51
CA VAL A 422 3.97 -1.92 -14.55
C VAL A 422 3.42 -2.20 -13.14
N ARG A 423 4.30 -2.48 -12.18
CA ARG A 423 3.95 -2.78 -10.78
C ARG A 423 4.80 -1.94 -9.84
N LEU A 424 4.19 -1.44 -8.77
CA LEU A 424 4.90 -0.69 -7.74
C LEU A 424 5.15 -1.61 -6.54
N VAL A 425 6.39 -1.70 -6.04
CA VAL A 425 6.74 -2.41 -4.78
C VAL A 425 6.96 -1.48 -3.61
N ARG A 426 6.94 -0.18 -3.88
CA ARG A 426 6.96 0.88 -2.88
C ARG A 426 6.15 2.03 -3.44
N PHE A 427 5.26 2.59 -2.63
CA PHE A 427 4.51 3.79 -2.97
C PHE A 427 4.24 4.58 -1.68
N ASN A 428 4.50 5.88 -1.69
CA ASN A 428 4.22 6.78 -0.57
C ASN A 428 3.71 8.11 -1.14
N PHE A 429 2.55 8.56 -0.67
CA PHE A 429 1.87 9.77 -1.11
C PHE A 429 1.77 10.82 0.01
N ARG A 430 2.37 12.00 -0.22
CA ARG A 430 2.39 13.14 0.70
C ARG A 430 1.10 13.96 0.60
N SER A 431 -0.01 13.34 1.03
CA SER A 431 -1.37 13.86 0.84
C SER A 431 -1.61 15.29 1.35
N GLU A 432 -0.88 15.77 2.37
CA GLU A 432 -0.96 17.16 2.83
C GLU A 432 -0.27 18.19 1.92
N GLN A 433 0.85 17.81 1.29
CA GLN A 433 1.59 18.71 0.38
C GLN A 433 0.83 18.79 -0.95
N ALA A 434 0.44 17.63 -1.49
CA ALA A 434 -0.49 17.55 -2.61
C ALA A 434 -1.79 18.31 -2.32
N GLY A 435 -2.41 18.06 -1.16
CA GLY A 435 -3.67 18.70 -0.79
C GLY A 435 -3.60 20.22 -0.66
N ARG A 436 -2.47 20.80 -0.20
CA ARG A 436 -2.26 22.25 -0.25
C ARG A 436 -2.20 22.76 -1.69
N ALA A 437 -1.37 22.15 -2.53
CA ALA A 437 -1.28 22.49 -3.94
C ALA A 437 -2.59 22.27 -4.72
N LEU A 438 -3.47 21.35 -4.31
CA LEU A 438 -4.73 21.08 -5.01
C LEU A 438 -5.93 21.86 -4.44
N THR A 439 -5.76 22.57 -3.33
CA THR A 439 -6.82 23.42 -2.73
C THR A 439 -6.55 24.92 -2.83
N GLN A 440 -5.29 25.36 -2.84
CA GLN A 440 -4.95 26.79 -2.93
C GLN A 440 -5.16 27.39 -4.34
N GLY A 441 -5.09 26.58 -5.41
CA GLY A 441 -5.28 27.02 -6.80
C GLY A 441 -6.71 27.46 -7.17
N ASN A 442 -7.70 27.31 -6.30
CA ASN A 442 -9.10 27.70 -6.52
C ASN A 442 -9.49 29.02 -5.82
N ARG A 443 -8.56 29.97 -5.75
CA ARG A 443 -8.69 31.23 -4.99
C ARG A 443 -9.47 32.34 -5.73
N LEU A 444 -10.66 32.03 -6.24
CA LEU A 444 -11.55 33.04 -6.86
C LEU A 444 -13.04 32.97 -6.46
N VAL A 445 -13.47 31.97 -5.68
CA VAL A 445 -14.88 31.86 -5.21
C VAL A 445 -15.04 32.19 -3.71
N LEU A 446 -13.98 32.07 -2.90
CA LEU A 446 -14.06 32.17 -1.43
C LEU A 446 -14.05 33.59 -0.83
N ILE A 447 -13.96 34.64 -1.65
CA ILE A 447 -13.95 36.04 -1.16
C ILE A 447 -15.32 36.49 -0.61
N ARG A 448 -16.43 35.83 -0.99
CA ARG A 448 -17.78 36.15 -0.46
C ARG A 448 -18.15 35.45 0.86
N ALA A 449 -17.38 34.47 1.32
CA ALA A 449 -17.68 33.77 2.58
C ALA A 449 -17.01 34.38 3.82
N GLN A 450 -15.87 35.07 3.65
CA GLN A 450 -15.06 35.57 4.78
C GLN A 450 -15.67 36.76 5.54
N VAL A 451 -16.64 37.48 4.93
CA VAL A 451 -17.30 38.63 5.58
C VAL A 451 -18.31 38.20 6.65
N CYS A 452 -18.94 37.03 6.50
CA CYS A 452 -19.91 36.54 7.49
C CYS A 452 -19.26 35.88 8.72
N LEU A 453 -18.07 35.29 8.57
CA LEU A 453 -17.40 34.58 9.67
C LEU A 453 -16.79 35.52 10.72
N ALA A 454 -16.38 36.73 10.32
CA ALA A 454 -15.74 37.72 11.18
C ALA A 454 -16.66 38.29 12.28
N VAL A 455 -17.98 38.16 12.13
CA VAL A 455 -18.98 38.62 13.11
C VAL A 455 -19.24 37.57 14.21
N TRP A 456 -18.90 36.30 13.97
CA TRP A 456 -19.18 35.20 14.91
C TRP A 456 -18.01 34.91 15.88
N THR A 457 -16.78 35.30 15.53
CA THR A 457 -15.57 34.99 16.31
C THR A 457 -15.30 35.89 17.52
N LEU A 458 -16.20 36.83 17.86
CA LEU A 458 -15.96 37.85 18.89
C LEU A 458 -16.49 37.52 20.30
N THR A 459 -17.10 36.35 20.54
CA THR A 459 -17.78 36.08 21.83
C THR A 459 -17.37 34.83 22.61
N HIS A 460 -16.58 33.89 22.08
CA HIS A 460 -16.18 32.67 22.81
C HIS A 460 -14.66 32.43 22.81
N LEU A 461 -14.02 32.79 23.92
CA LEU A 461 -12.62 32.53 24.22
C LEU A 461 -12.46 31.23 25.02
N SER A 462 -11.81 30.24 24.39
CA SER A 462 -11.14 29.12 25.05
C SER A 462 -9.93 28.75 24.18
N VAL A 463 -8.74 29.17 24.60
CA VAL A 463 -7.51 29.03 23.81
C VAL A 463 -6.80 27.73 24.19
N SER A 464 -6.43 26.94 23.19
CA SER A 464 -5.66 25.70 23.36
C SER A 464 -4.50 25.67 22.37
N ARG A 465 -3.27 25.39 22.83
CA ARG A 465 -2.08 25.37 21.98
C ARG A 465 -1.95 24.08 21.15
N LEU A 466 -1.40 24.23 19.95
CA LEU A 466 -1.03 23.12 19.06
C LEU A 466 0.21 22.39 19.59
N VAL A 467 0.31 21.06 19.40
CA VAL A 467 1.58 20.34 19.58
C VAL A 467 2.65 20.97 18.69
N LEU A 468 3.78 21.36 19.30
CA LEU A 468 4.86 22.05 18.59
C LEU A 468 5.60 21.05 17.68
N LYS A 469 5.93 21.47 16.45
CA LYS A 469 6.91 20.75 15.62
C LYS A 469 8.33 21.10 16.08
N LEU A 470 8.67 20.70 17.30
CA LEU A 470 10.00 20.85 17.85
C LEU A 470 10.85 19.60 17.53
N ASP A 471 11.62 19.69 16.46
CA ASP A 471 12.72 18.76 16.18
C ASP A 471 13.89 19.55 15.57
N ALA A 472 14.97 19.68 16.34
CA ALA A 472 16.20 20.37 15.94
C ALA A 472 16.93 19.70 14.75
N THR A 473 16.46 18.51 14.34
CA THR A 473 17.00 17.68 13.26
C THR A 473 16.00 17.48 12.11
N THR A 474 14.90 18.25 12.03
CA THR A 474 13.86 18.14 10.97
C THR A 474 14.41 18.02 9.53
N MET A 475 15.58 18.59 9.26
CA MET A 475 16.37 18.32 8.05
C MET A 475 17.72 17.69 8.44
N PRO A 476 18.15 16.59 7.80
CA PRO A 476 19.44 15.98 8.10
C PRO A 476 20.58 16.93 7.70
N ARG A 477 21.52 17.17 8.64
CA ARG A 477 22.73 17.97 8.39
C ARG A 477 23.55 17.49 7.19
N ASN A 478 23.47 16.20 6.86
CA ASN A 478 24.02 15.61 5.64
C ASN A 478 23.08 14.52 5.10
N GLN A 479 22.33 14.82 4.04
CA GLN A 479 21.41 13.88 3.37
C GLN A 479 22.07 12.60 2.85
N ARG A 480 23.40 12.59 2.63
CA ARG A 480 24.16 11.42 2.12
C ARG A 480 24.80 10.59 3.23
N ALA A 481 24.64 10.96 4.49
CA ALA A 481 25.15 10.19 5.63
C ALA A 481 24.39 8.86 5.78
N PRO A 482 25.04 7.78 6.26
CA PRO A 482 24.35 6.53 6.60
C PRO A 482 23.22 6.78 7.61
N GLY A 483 22.09 6.11 7.45
CA GLY A 483 20.95 6.23 8.37
C GLY A 483 20.17 7.55 8.32
N SER A 484 20.58 8.51 7.48
CA SER A 484 19.95 9.83 7.34
C SER A 484 18.47 9.72 6.95
N GLY A 485 17.59 10.45 7.63
CA GLY A 485 16.15 10.40 7.39
C GLY A 485 15.48 9.09 7.82
N GLY A 486 16.08 8.34 8.75
CA GLY A 486 15.63 7.01 9.16
C GLY A 486 15.75 5.93 8.07
N LEU A 487 16.48 6.19 6.98
CA LEU A 487 16.67 5.21 5.90
C LEU A 487 17.58 4.05 6.35
N PRO A 488 17.36 2.82 5.85
CA PRO A 488 18.28 1.71 6.11
C PRO A 488 19.66 1.98 5.50
N VAL A 489 20.72 1.60 6.21
CA VAL A 489 22.09 1.62 5.70
C VAL A 489 22.25 0.53 4.64
N SER A 490 22.80 0.88 3.47
CA SER A 490 22.87 -0.02 2.33
C SER A 490 24.05 -1.00 2.41
N GLU A 491 23.85 -2.21 1.89
CA GLU A 491 24.84 -3.31 1.84
C GLU A 491 26.18 -2.90 1.20
N ARG A 492 26.17 -1.88 0.33
CA ARG A 492 27.39 -1.34 -0.27
C ARG A 492 28.34 -0.70 0.75
N ARG A 493 27.85 -0.30 1.93
CA ARG A 493 28.63 0.26 3.03
C ARG A 493 29.08 -0.78 4.07
N THR A 494 28.53 -2.00 4.03
CA THR A 494 28.88 -3.10 4.95
C THR A 494 29.78 -4.16 4.30
N ARG A 495 29.83 -4.21 2.95
CA ARG A 495 30.71 -5.10 2.18
C ARG A 495 32.19 -4.92 2.56
N GLY A 496 32.85 -6.01 2.93
CA GLY A 496 34.25 -6.03 3.35
C GLY A 496 34.47 -5.82 4.85
N HIS A 497 33.39 -5.61 5.62
CA HIS A 497 33.41 -5.44 7.08
C HIS A 497 32.68 -6.58 7.82
N GLU A 498 32.63 -7.76 7.21
CA GLU A 498 31.85 -8.90 7.72
C GLU A 498 32.31 -9.31 9.14
N LYS A 499 33.61 -9.16 9.46
CA LYS A 499 34.17 -9.46 10.78
C LYS A 499 33.80 -8.43 11.85
N GLU A 500 33.81 -7.13 11.53
CA GLU A 500 33.36 -6.11 12.49
C GLU A 500 31.87 -6.23 12.78
N ILE A 501 31.07 -6.60 11.77
CA ILE A 501 29.64 -6.86 11.90
C ILE A 501 29.37 -8.09 12.78
N GLU A 502 30.07 -9.20 12.54
CA GLU A 502 29.97 -10.41 13.35
C GLU A 502 30.35 -10.14 14.83
N ALA A 503 31.48 -9.49 15.06
CA ALA A 503 31.93 -9.13 16.41
C ALA A 503 31.00 -8.15 17.13
N GLY A 504 30.37 -7.20 16.40
CA GLY A 504 29.36 -6.31 16.95
C GLY A 504 28.06 -7.04 17.31
N TRP A 505 27.64 -7.98 16.47
CA TRP A 505 26.47 -8.82 16.74
C TRP A 505 26.69 -9.75 17.93
N GLU A 506 27.91 -10.26 18.13
CA GLU A 506 28.26 -11.04 19.31
C GLU A 506 28.13 -10.24 20.61
N ARG A 507 28.54 -8.96 20.63
CA ARG A 507 28.41 -8.07 21.80
C ARG A 507 26.97 -7.63 22.02
N SER A 508 26.41 -6.89 21.06
CA SER A 508 25.18 -6.11 21.26
C SER A 508 23.90 -6.79 20.77
N LYS A 509 23.98 -7.94 20.09
CA LYS A 509 22.85 -8.67 19.48
C LYS A 509 22.08 -7.89 18.39
N PHE A 510 22.68 -6.79 17.91
CA PHE A 510 22.28 -6.03 16.73
C PHE A 510 23.55 -5.59 15.97
N ASN A 511 23.40 -4.97 14.80
CA ASN A 511 24.52 -4.57 13.96
C ASN A 511 25.18 -3.28 14.47
N GLU A 512 26.00 -3.42 15.53
CA GLU A 512 26.76 -2.34 16.17
C GLU A 512 27.59 -1.54 15.17
N PHE A 513 28.28 -2.21 14.24
CA PHE A 513 29.04 -1.57 13.16
C PHE A 513 28.17 -0.64 12.31
N VAL A 514 26.95 -1.05 11.95
CA VAL A 514 26.00 -0.18 11.24
C VAL A 514 25.53 0.98 12.13
N SER A 515 25.32 0.76 13.44
CA SER A 515 25.04 1.86 14.38
C SER A 515 26.14 2.90 14.37
N ASP A 516 27.41 2.51 14.41
CA ASP A 516 28.55 3.44 14.50
C ASP A 516 28.70 4.31 13.24
N LEU A 517 28.23 3.83 12.08
CA LEU A 517 28.16 4.62 10.85
C LEU A 517 27.02 5.65 10.84
N VAL A 518 26.03 5.53 11.72
CA VAL A 518 24.82 6.37 11.76
C VAL A 518 24.98 7.51 12.76
N SER A 519 24.70 8.74 12.31
CA SER A 519 24.78 9.95 13.16
C SER A 519 24.00 9.82 14.48
N LEU A 520 24.60 10.30 15.57
CA LEU A 520 23.94 10.45 16.88
C LEU A 520 22.78 11.47 16.83
N GLU A 521 22.83 12.40 15.87
CA GLU A 521 21.83 13.45 15.65
C GLU A 521 21.12 13.25 14.30
N ARG A 522 20.82 11.99 13.92
CA ARG A 522 20.13 11.72 12.65
C ARG A 522 18.69 12.25 12.67
N SER A 523 18.24 12.76 11.52
CA SER A 523 16.84 13.10 11.30
C SER A 523 16.00 11.83 11.15
N LEU A 524 14.76 11.84 11.65
CA LEU A 524 13.79 10.77 11.47
C LEU A 524 12.59 11.22 10.63
N PRO A 525 11.86 10.29 9.99
CA PRO A 525 10.57 10.59 9.37
C PRO A 525 9.50 10.82 10.45
N ASP A 526 8.66 11.85 10.28
CA ASP A 526 7.46 12.04 11.12
C ASP A 526 6.44 10.95 10.74
N THR A 527 6.42 9.85 11.49
CA THR A 527 5.56 8.67 11.26
C THR A 527 4.16 8.83 11.85
N ARG A 528 3.88 9.95 12.53
CA ARG A 528 2.62 10.16 13.23
C ARG A 528 1.45 10.31 12.24
N PRO A 529 0.25 9.83 12.61
CA PRO A 529 -0.98 10.13 11.87
C PRO A 529 -1.21 11.63 11.73
N VAL A 530 -1.67 12.07 10.56
CA VAL A 530 -1.86 13.50 10.20
C VAL A 530 -2.65 14.30 11.26
N ARG A 531 -3.63 13.66 11.92
CA ARG A 531 -4.41 14.25 13.03
C ARG A 531 -3.53 14.75 14.20
N CYS A 532 -2.41 14.08 14.48
CA CYS A 532 -1.49 14.44 15.56
C CYS A 532 -0.81 15.79 15.31
N HIS A 533 -0.65 16.22 14.05
CA HIS A 533 -0.13 17.56 13.72
C HIS A 533 -1.11 18.69 14.10
N LYS A 534 -2.38 18.36 14.38
CA LYS A 534 -3.43 19.30 14.81
C LYS A 534 -3.91 19.02 16.24
N ALA A 535 -3.27 18.10 16.94
CA ALA A 535 -3.59 17.83 18.34
C ALA A 535 -3.33 19.08 19.18
N GLN A 536 -4.25 19.34 20.10
CA GLN A 536 -4.13 20.40 21.10
C GLN A 536 -3.86 19.80 22.46
N VAL A 537 -2.89 20.37 23.17
CA VAL A 537 -2.47 19.96 24.51
C VAL A 537 -2.79 21.06 25.53
N LEU A 538 -2.81 20.72 26.81
CA LEU A 538 -2.91 21.70 27.90
C LEU A 538 -1.75 22.72 27.83
N ASP A 539 -2.03 23.98 28.16
CA ASP A 539 -1.02 25.06 28.15
C ASP A 539 0.04 24.90 29.25
N ASN A 540 -0.30 24.26 30.38
CA ASN A 540 0.57 24.01 31.53
C ASN A 540 0.81 22.50 31.70
N LEU A 541 1.72 21.93 30.91
CA LEU A 541 2.10 20.52 31.03
C LEU A 541 3.06 20.30 32.22
N PRO A 542 2.98 19.14 32.91
CA PRO A 542 3.92 18.79 33.98
C PRO A 542 5.34 18.56 33.45
N THR A 543 6.36 18.73 34.28
CA THR A 543 7.75 18.44 33.91
C THR A 543 8.07 16.96 34.05
N THR A 544 8.99 16.41 33.26
CA THR A 544 9.42 15.00 33.35
C THR A 544 10.91 14.85 33.64
N SER A 545 11.24 13.89 34.51
CA SER A 545 12.56 13.26 34.54
C SER A 545 12.53 12.04 33.61
N VAL A 546 13.41 12.00 32.62
CA VAL A 546 13.58 10.83 31.74
C VAL A 546 14.58 9.88 32.37
N ILE A 547 14.23 8.60 32.53
CA ILE A 547 15.10 7.58 33.14
C ILE A 547 15.46 6.56 32.07
N ILE A 548 16.75 6.38 31.83
CA ILE A 548 17.32 5.40 30.90
C ILE A 548 18.26 4.49 31.68
N CYS A 549 17.93 3.20 31.77
CA CYS A 549 18.81 2.20 32.39
C CYS A 549 19.60 1.49 31.29
N PHE A 550 20.88 1.19 31.54
CA PHE A 550 21.74 0.51 30.57
C PHE A 550 22.72 -0.46 31.25
N CYS A 551 23.11 -1.52 30.53
CA CYS A 551 24.06 -2.54 30.96
C CYS A 551 24.79 -3.05 29.70
N GLU A 552 26.10 -2.77 29.57
CA GLU A 552 26.93 -3.13 28.40
C GLU A 552 26.34 -2.66 27.04
N GLU A 553 25.65 -1.52 27.03
CA GLU A 553 25.04 -0.94 25.84
C GLU A 553 26.11 -0.40 24.87
N ALA A 554 25.86 -0.50 23.56
CA ALA A 554 26.76 0.09 22.57
C ALA A 554 26.77 1.63 22.71
N VAL A 555 27.97 2.24 22.69
CA VAL A 555 28.08 3.68 22.92
C VAL A 555 27.30 4.50 21.87
N SER A 556 27.25 4.05 20.60
CA SER A 556 26.53 4.77 19.55
C SER A 556 25.01 4.73 19.70
N THR A 557 24.42 3.65 20.24
CA THR A 557 22.98 3.60 20.57
C THR A 557 22.67 4.43 21.81
N LEU A 558 23.43 4.27 22.90
CA LEU A 558 23.25 5.03 24.14
C LEU A 558 23.32 6.55 23.91
N LEU A 559 24.37 7.01 23.22
CA LEU A 559 24.53 8.43 22.90
C LEU A 559 23.38 8.93 22.00
N ARG A 560 22.97 8.16 20.98
CA ARG A 560 21.88 8.54 20.07
C ARG A 560 20.55 8.64 20.81
N SER A 561 20.27 7.77 21.77
CA SER A 561 19.09 7.85 22.65
C SER A 561 19.04 9.19 23.41
N VAL A 562 20.15 9.57 24.06
CA VAL A 562 20.24 10.83 24.81
C VAL A 562 20.10 12.05 23.90
N HIS A 563 20.82 12.07 22.77
CA HIS A 563 20.69 13.13 21.77
C HIS A 563 19.27 13.23 21.21
N SER A 564 18.60 12.10 20.96
CA SER A 564 17.24 12.06 20.47
C SER A 564 16.23 12.62 21.47
N VAL A 565 16.39 12.32 22.76
CA VAL A 565 15.55 12.91 23.82
C VAL A 565 15.76 14.42 23.90
N ILE A 566 17.01 14.88 23.92
CA ILE A 566 17.35 16.31 24.01
C ILE A 566 16.81 17.10 22.80
N ASN A 567 17.02 16.59 21.59
CA ASN A 567 16.71 17.31 20.35
C ASN A 567 15.22 17.38 19.99
N ARG A 568 14.37 16.55 20.63
CA ARG A 568 12.93 16.39 20.32
C ARG A 568 12.01 16.52 21.53
N SER A 569 12.52 16.98 22.67
CA SER A 569 11.72 17.29 23.86
C SER A 569 11.72 18.81 24.10
N PRO A 570 10.57 19.46 24.35
CA PRO A 570 10.54 20.88 24.70
C PRO A 570 11.38 21.18 25.96
N PRO A 571 12.36 22.11 25.90
CA PRO A 571 13.29 22.36 27.03
C PRO A 571 12.66 22.80 28.34
N HIS A 572 11.41 23.27 28.33
CA HIS A 572 10.65 23.63 29.52
C HIS A 572 9.89 22.45 30.16
N LEU A 573 9.80 21.31 29.46
CA LEU A 573 9.14 20.08 29.94
C LEU A 573 10.16 19.01 30.37
N LEU A 574 11.31 18.95 29.71
CA LEU A 574 12.41 18.06 30.08
C LEU A 574 13.15 18.63 31.30
N LYS A 575 12.90 18.06 32.49
CA LYS A 575 13.53 18.48 33.75
C LYS A 575 15.00 18.03 33.83
N GLU A 576 15.22 16.76 33.48
CA GLU A 576 16.51 16.07 33.54
C GLU A 576 16.43 14.73 32.80
N ILE A 577 17.59 14.18 32.44
CA ILE A 577 17.78 12.82 31.96
C ILE A 577 18.69 12.11 32.98
N ILE A 578 18.24 10.97 33.49
CA ILE A 578 18.94 10.16 34.48
C ILE A 578 19.36 8.86 33.79
N LEU A 579 20.66 8.71 33.57
CA LEU A 579 21.27 7.50 33.06
C LEU A 579 21.66 6.62 34.25
N VAL A 580 21.12 5.40 34.33
CA VAL A 580 21.45 4.44 35.39
C VAL A 580 22.24 3.30 34.77
N ASP A 581 23.52 3.22 35.10
CA ASP A 581 24.41 2.13 34.71
C ASP A 581 24.27 0.98 35.70
N ASP A 582 23.67 -0.13 35.24
CA ASP A 582 23.48 -1.37 35.99
C ASP A 582 24.76 -2.22 36.02
N ALA A 583 25.83 -1.60 36.53
CA ALA A 583 27.18 -2.15 36.69
C ALA A 583 27.83 -2.71 35.42
N SER A 584 27.77 -1.95 34.30
CA SER A 584 28.55 -2.25 33.09
C SER A 584 30.05 -2.32 33.38
N THR A 585 30.79 -3.13 32.63
CA THR A 585 32.24 -3.33 32.77
C THR A 585 33.05 -2.64 31.68
N ALA A 586 32.44 -2.31 30.53
CA ALA A 586 33.12 -1.63 29.45
C ALA A 586 33.64 -0.23 29.84
N ALA A 587 34.93 0.04 29.59
CA ALA A 587 35.59 1.29 29.98
C ALA A 587 34.93 2.55 29.38
N TYR A 588 34.46 2.46 28.14
CA TYR A 588 33.79 3.57 27.44
C TYR A 588 32.44 3.97 28.05
N LEU A 589 31.89 3.17 28.99
CA LEU A 589 30.67 3.46 29.74
C LEU A 589 30.94 4.08 31.12
N LYS A 590 32.21 4.37 31.45
CA LYS A 590 32.64 5.02 32.71
C LYS A 590 33.12 6.45 32.45
N GLU A 591 34.39 6.74 32.75
CA GLU A 591 34.98 8.09 32.68
C GLU A 591 34.82 8.77 31.30
N ASP A 592 34.86 8.00 30.21
CA ASP A 592 34.63 8.52 28.84
C ASP A 592 33.19 9.02 28.65
N LEU A 593 32.20 8.27 29.17
CA LEU A 593 30.78 8.62 29.11
C LEU A 593 30.46 9.81 30.01
N ASP A 594 31.00 9.82 31.24
CA ASP A 594 30.92 10.96 32.16
C ASP A 594 31.49 12.24 31.52
N THR A 595 32.70 12.13 30.95
CA THR A 595 33.37 13.23 30.27
C THR A 595 32.56 13.72 29.06
N TYR A 596 31.95 12.81 28.29
CA TYR A 596 31.08 13.19 27.19
C TYR A 596 29.79 13.89 27.67
N MET A 597 29.13 13.35 28.70
CA MET A 597 27.82 13.83 29.19
C MET A 597 27.91 15.09 30.03
N SER A 598 29.06 15.40 30.63
CA SER A 598 29.31 16.68 31.32
C SER A 598 28.99 17.94 30.49
N LYS A 599 28.94 17.80 29.16
CA LYS A 599 28.55 18.84 28.19
C LYS A 599 27.06 19.18 28.22
N PHE A 600 26.22 18.33 28.81
CA PHE A 600 24.77 18.45 28.85
C PHE A 600 24.29 18.60 30.32
N PRO A 601 24.08 19.82 30.83
CA PRO A 601 23.84 20.06 32.26
C PRO A 601 22.52 19.47 32.80
N GLN A 602 21.64 19.01 31.91
CA GLN A 602 20.40 18.31 32.22
C GLN A 602 20.57 16.77 32.32
N VAL A 603 21.76 16.23 32.03
CA VAL A 603 22.06 14.79 32.12
C VAL A 603 22.77 14.50 33.44
N LYS A 604 22.36 13.42 34.12
CA LYS A 604 23.00 12.87 35.32
C LYS A 604 23.27 11.39 35.07
N ILE A 605 24.42 10.89 35.53
CA ILE A 605 24.76 9.46 35.49
C ILE A 605 24.85 8.92 36.92
N VAL A 606 24.32 7.71 37.12
CA VAL A 606 24.42 6.95 38.37
C VAL A 606 25.02 5.59 38.03
N HIS A 607 26.21 5.30 38.55
CA HIS A 607 26.84 3.99 38.44
C HIS A 607 26.49 3.13 39.65
N LEU A 608 25.80 2.02 39.42
CA LEU A 608 25.53 1.03 40.45
C LEU A 608 26.81 0.19 40.73
N PRO A 609 27.09 -0.15 42.00
CA PRO A 609 28.31 -0.87 42.36
C PRO A 609 28.26 -2.36 42.01
N GLU A 610 27.07 -2.91 41.86
CA GLU A 610 26.79 -4.30 41.48
C GLU A 610 25.58 -4.36 40.56
N ARG A 611 25.43 -5.47 39.83
CA ARG A 611 24.36 -5.64 38.83
C ARG A 611 23.04 -5.94 39.53
N GLU A 612 22.22 -4.92 39.73
CA GLU A 612 20.92 -5.03 40.38
C GLU A 612 19.83 -5.51 39.41
N GLY A 613 19.96 -5.29 38.10
CA GLY A 613 18.94 -5.62 37.08
C GLY A 613 17.99 -4.45 36.77
N LEU A 614 17.34 -4.48 35.60
CA LEU A 614 16.56 -3.37 35.03
C LEU A 614 15.57 -2.76 36.03
N ILE A 615 14.88 -3.60 36.79
CA ILE A 615 13.79 -3.21 37.69
C ILE A 615 14.31 -2.38 38.85
N ARG A 616 15.40 -2.83 39.48
CA ARG A 616 16.05 -2.10 40.57
C ARG A 616 16.78 -0.86 40.05
N ALA A 617 17.46 -0.94 38.90
CA ALA A 617 18.03 0.24 38.23
C ALA A 617 16.97 1.33 37.94
N ARG A 618 15.77 0.96 37.47
CA ARG A 618 14.64 1.89 37.30
C ARG A 618 14.17 2.49 38.61
N LEU A 619 14.12 1.71 39.69
CA LEU A 619 13.81 2.23 41.03
C LEU A 619 14.87 3.24 41.50
N ARG A 620 16.18 2.96 41.33
CA ARG A 620 17.26 3.91 41.66
C ARG A 620 17.11 5.24 40.89
N GLY A 621 16.80 5.17 39.60
CA GLY A 621 16.53 6.35 38.79
C GLY A 621 15.30 7.13 39.27
N ALA A 622 14.24 6.42 39.68
CA ALA A 622 13.01 7.02 40.19
C ALA A 622 13.15 7.64 41.60
N GLU A 623 14.04 7.10 42.44
CA GLU A 623 14.34 7.61 43.79
C GLU A 623 14.95 9.02 43.74
N ILE A 624 15.83 9.29 42.78
CA ILE A 624 16.52 10.58 42.64
C ILE A 624 15.82 11.57 41.68
N ALA A 625 14.73 11.16 41.03
CA ALA A 625 14.00 11.97 40.05
C ALA A 625 13.23 13.13 40.68
N THR A 626 13.43 14.34 40.14
CA THR A 626 12.89 15.60 40.65
C THR A 626 11.71 16.17 39.87
N GLY A 627 11.45 15.66 38.65
CA GLY A 627 10.31 16.05 37.82
C GLY A 627 8.95 15.64 38.42
N ASP A 628 7.87 16.15 37.84
CA ASP A 628 6.51 15.79 38.23
C ASP A 628 6.13 14.39 37.71
N VAL A 629 6.62 14.07 36.51
CA VAL A 629 6.44 12.81 35.78
C VAL A 629 7.76 12.04 35.71
N LEU A 630 7.66 10.71 35.79
CA LEU A 630 8.73 9.77 35.41
C LEU A 630 8.45 9.29 33.98
N THR A 631 9.42 9.41 33.08
CA THR A 631 9.34 8.82 31.73
C THR A 631 10.46 7.81 31.57
N PHE A 632 10.11 6.53 31.55
CA PHE A 632 11.07 5.44 31.36
C PHE A 632 11.26 5.19 29.87
N LEU A 633 12.53 5.03 29.47
CA LEU A 633 12.95 4.70 28.12
C LEU A 633 14.09 3.67 28.19
N ASP A 634 14.20 2.84 27.16
CA ASP A 634 15.34 1.93 27.00
C ASP A 634 16.54 2.67 26.38
N SER A 635 17.73 2.08 26.49
CA SER A 635 19.00 2.71 26.11
C SER A 635 19.31 2.76 24.61
N HIS A 636 18.46 2.17 23.78
CA HIS A 636 18.58 2.06 22.32
C HIS A 636 17.28 2.53 21.61
N ILE A 637 16.87 3.77 21.88
CA ILE A 637 15.64 4.39 21.35
C ILE A 637 15.95 5.58 20.45
N GLU A 638 14.98 5.98 19.63
CA GLU A 638 14.97 7.29 19.00
C GLU A 638 13.55 7.88 19.01
N CYS A 639 13.37 8.96 19.75
CA CYS A 639 12.13 9.72 19.84
C CYS A 639 11.73 10.29 18.47
N ASN A 640 10.43 10.28 18.16
CA ASN A 640 9.88 10.99 17.00
C ASN A 640 9.51 12.45 17.37
N VAL A 641 9.10 13.25 16.38
CA VAL A 641 8.69 14.65 16.56
C VAL A 641 7.48 14.74 17.49
N GLY A 642 7.51 15.61 18.51
CA GLY A 642 6.37 15.85 19.40
C GLY A 642 5.84 14.58 20.09
N TRP A 643 6.77 13.73 20.54
CA TRP A 643 6.49 12.47 21.23
C TRP A 643 6.07 12.67 22.69
N LEU A 644 6.55 13.74 23.33
CA LEU A 644 6.50 13.93 24.78
C LEU A 644 5.22 14.65 25.23
N GLU A 645 4.83 15.73 24.54
CA GLU A 645 3.68 16.55 24.90
C GLU A 645 2.37 15.74 25.00
N PRO A 646 2.08 14.78 24.09
CA PRO A 646 0.88 13.93 24.22
C PRO A 646 0.90 13.02 25.45
N LEU A 647 2.07 12.57 25.92
CA LEU A 647 2.18 11.74 27.14
C LEU A 647 1.89 12.60 28.38
N LEU A 648 2.53 13.76 28.47
CA LEU A 648 2.38 14.70 29.57
C LEU A 648 0.96 15.29 29.64
N ASP A 649 0.30 15.50 28.50
CA ASP A 649 -1.09 15.95 28.43
C ASP A 649 -2.06 14.95 29.09
N ARG A 650 -1.88 13.64 28.90
CA ARG A 650 -2.77 12.65 29.55
C ARG A 650 -2.59 12.60 31.06
N ILE A 651 -1.35 12.72 31.55
CA ILE A 651 -1.07 12.77 32.99
C ILE A 651 -1.59 14.08 33.59
N GLY A 652 -1.39 15.21 32.90
CA GLY A 652 -1.90 16.52 33.30
C GLY A 652 -3.44 16.60 33.35
N ARG A 653 -4.14 15.86 32.49
CA ARG A 653 -5.62 15.70 32.55
C ARG A 653 -6.07 14.72 33.63
N ASN A 654 -5.36 13.61 33.81
CA ASN A 654 -5.64 12.64 34.87
C ASN A 654 -4.36 11.93 35.32
N ARG A 655 -3.94 12.24 36.55
CA ARG A 655 -2.74 11.74 37.23
C ARG A 655 -2.61 10.22 37.24
N THR A 656 -3.73 9.48 37.29
CA THR A 656 -3.74 8.01 37.36
C THR A 656 -3.63 7.32 35.99
N THR A 657 -3.45 8.10 34.91
CA THR A 657 -3.23 7.57 33.56
C THR A 657 -1.76 7.24 33.35
N VAL A 658 -1.47 6.05 32.81
CA VAL A 658 -0.11 5.62 32.44
C VAL A 658 0.00 5.55 30.91
N PRO A 659 0.24 6.67 30.22
CA PRO A 659 0.37 6.68 28.77
C PRO A 659 1.68 6.02 28.31
N CYS A 660 1.57 5.15 27.30
CA CYS A 660 2.70 4.57 26.58
C CYS A 660 2.75 5.19 25.17
N PRO A 661 3.95 5.45 24.60
CA PRO A 661 4.07 5.81 23.19
C PRO A 661 3.72 4.62 22.29
N SER A 662 3.38 4.91 21.02
CA SER A 662 3.47 3.90 19.97
C SER A 662 4.94 3.55 19.76
N ILE A 663 5.28 2.26 19.78
CA ILE A 663 6.67 1.79 19.70
C ILE A 663 6.98 1.43 18.25
N ASP A 664 7.51 2.40 17.51
CA ASP A 664 8.06 2.21 16.17
C ASP A 664 9.30 1.31 16.20
N ARG A 665 9.55 0.56 15.13
CA ARG A 665 10.65 -0.41 15.04
C ARG A 665 11.89 0.21 14.41
N ILE A 666 13.04 0.07 15.05
CA ILE A 666 14.35 0.27 14.42
C ILE A 666 14.86 -1.11 14.01
N ASN A 667 15.28 -1.24 12.74
CA ASN A 667 15.75 -2.48 12.17
C ASN A 667 17.15 -2.84 12.72
N ASP A 668 17.23 -3.92 13.50
CA ASP A 668 18.45 -4.45 14.15
C ASP A 668 19.67 -4.60 13.23
N ASN A 669 19.48 -4.95 11.96
CA ASN A 669 20.57 -5.11 11.00
C ASN A 669 20.92 -3.82 10.22
N THR A 670 19.91 -3.05 9.80
CA THR A 670 20.11 -1.93 8.85
C THR A 670 19.91 -0.54 9.45
N PHE A 671 19.46 -0.44 10.70
CA PHE A 671 19.07 0.79 11.40
C PHE A 671 17.97 1.61 10.67
N GLY A 672 17.24 1.02 9.73
CA GLY A 672 16.05 1.64 9.13
C GLY A 672 14.93 1.83 10.16
N TYR A 673 14.21 2.95 10.08
CA TYR A 673 13.11 3.30 10.97
C TYR A 673 11.76 2.93 10.32
N GLU A 674 10.98 2.08 10.99
CA GLU A 674 9.75 1.45 10.50
C GLU A 674 8.59 1.83 11.46
N ALA A 675 7.52 2.44 10.93
CA ALA A 675 6.36 2.84 11.73
C ALA A 675 5.60 1.63 12.32
N ALA A 676 5.11 1.76 13.55
CA ALA A 676 4.28 0.75 14.20
C ALA A 676 2.91 0.58 13.52
N ASN A 677 2.27 -0.56 13.75
CA ASN A 677 0.90 -0.80 13.30
C ASN A 677 -0.11 -0.20 14.29
N GLU A 678 -0.75 0.91 13.89
CA GLU A 678 -1.77 1.63 14.68
C GLU A 678 -2.96 0.77 15.15
N ASN A 679 -3.20 -0.40 14.53
CA ASN A 679 -4.30 -1.31 14.88
C ASN A 679 -3.92 -2.39 15.91
N MET A 680 -2.79 -2.24 16.60
CA MET A 680 -2.33 -3.16 17.65
C MET A 680 -2.36 -2.49 19.03
N ARG A 681 -2.68 -3.27 20.06
CA ARG A 681 -2.53 -2.93 21.48
C ARG A 681 -1.77 -4.03 22.21
N GLY A 682 -1.24 -3.73 23.38
CA GLY A 682 -0.59 -4.73 24.23
C GLY A 682 -1.62 -5.67 24.86
N GLY A 683 -1.43 -6.97 24.64
CA GLY A 683 -2.14 -8.04 25.32
C GLY A 683 -1.17 -9.01 25.99
N PHE A 684 -1.67 -10.18 26.32
CA PHE A 684 -0.86 -11.30 26.78
C PHE A 684 -1.49 -12.62 26.37
N ASN A 685 -0.67 -13.66 26.25
CA ASN A 685 -1.16 -15.03 26.18
C ASN A 685 -1.05 -15.72 27.53
N TRP A 686 -1.81 -16.80 27.70
CA TRP A 686 -1.89 -17.59 28.92
C TRP A 686 -0.58 -18.30 29.35
N GLY A 687 0.50 -18.17 28.57
CA GLY A 687 1.87 -18.49 28.99
C GLY A 687 2.57 -17.33 29.72
N MET A 688 1.85 -16.26 30.09
CA MET A 688 2.36 -15.01 30.69
C MET A 688 3.46 -14.36 29.85
N LYS A 689 3.26 -14.33 28.54
CA LYS A 689 4.08 -13.54 27.61
C LYS A 689 3.25 -12.41 27.05
N PHE A 690 3.86 -11.22 26.99
CA PHE A 690 3.33 -10.08 26.26
C PHE A 690 3.10 -10.47 24.78
N ASP A 691 2.03 -9.95 24.20
CA ASP A 691 1.68 -10.18 22.80
C ASP A 691 1.08 -8.91 22.18
N TRP A 692 1.28 -8.70 20.88
CA TRP A 692 0.68 -7.58 20.15
C TRP A 692 -0.64 -8.04 19.54
N VAL A 693 -1.75 -7.61 20.13
CA VAL A 693 -3.09 -8.06 19.74
C VAL A 693 -3.82 -6.98 18.96
N SER A 694 -4.56 -7.38 17.92
CA SER A 694 -5.40 -6.46 17.16
C SER A 694 -6.47 -5.83 18.06
N LEU A 695 -6.88 -4.60 17.74
CA LEU A 695 -8.03 -3.98 18.39
C LEU A 695 -9.29 -4.87 18.24
N PRO A 696 -10.10 -5.04 19.29
CA PRO A 696 -11.22 -5.99 19.28
C PRO A 696 -12.31 -5.59 18.26
N PRO A 697 -12.78 -6.53 17.41
CA PRO A 697 -13.85 -6.25 16.45
C PRO A 697 -15.25 -6.37 17.11
N GLY A 698 -15.99 -5.26 17.25
CA GLY A 698 -17.39 -5.32 17.68
C GLY A 698 -18.13 -4.00 17.94
N GLU A 699 -19.32 -3.86 17.33
CA GLU A 699 -20.50 -3.08 17.75
C GLU A 699 -20.38 -1.57 18.07
N ASP A 700 -19.61 -0.80 17.31
CA ASP A 700 -20.15 0.36 16.55
C ASP A 700 -19.03 0.89 15.64
N ASP A 701 -19.12 0.69 14.33
CA ASP A 701 -18.10 1.17 13.37
C ASP A 701 -17.96 2.71 13.46
N ARG A 702 -19.03 3.39 13.90
CA ARG A 702 -19.02 4.82 14.27
C ARG A 702 -18.13 5.12 15.46
N ARG A 703 -18.22 4.37 16.58
CA ARG A 703 -17.40 4.64 17.77
C ARG A 703 -15.92 4.44 17.50
N TYR A 704 -15.54 3.48 16.65
CA TYR A 704 -14.14 3.37 16.23
C TYR A 704 -13.74 4.55 15.35
N GLN A 705 -14.52 4.92 14.33
CA GLN A 705 -14.26 6.14 13.55
C GLN A 705 -14.22 7.42 14.42
N ASP A 706 -14.95 7.47 15.54
CA ASP A 706 -14.93 8.57 16.51
C ASP A 706 -13.71 8.56 17.46
N ILE A 707 -13.25 7.39 17.93
CA ILE A 707 -11.94 7.25 18.60
C ILE A 707 -10.84 7.81 17.68
N TRP A 708 -10.94 7.54 16.38
CA TRP A 708 -10.01 8.06 15.38
C TRP A 708 -10.23 9.56 15.08
N SER A 709 -11.44 10.12 15.28
CA SER A 709 -11.79 11.52 14.98
C SER A 709 -11.48 12.53 16.10
N GLN A 710 -11.48 12.13 17.38
CA GLN A 710 -11.42 13.05 18.53
C GLN A 710 -10.08 13.09 19.29
N ASN A 711 -8.98 12.54 18.74
CA ASN A 711 -7.71 12.32 19.45
C ASN A 711 -7.88 11.49 20.74
N GLU A 712 -8.71 10.45 20.74
CA GLU A 712 -8.86 9.58 21.91
C GLU A 712 -7.68 8.61 22.10
N ILE A 713 -7.59 8.07 23.31
CA ILE A 713 -6.54 7.11 23.71
C ILE A 713 -6.96 5.67 23.42
N ILE A 714 -6.02 4.83 22.98
CA ILE A 714 -6.22 3.38 22.91
C ILE A 714 -6.03 2.82 24.34
N LYS A 715 -7.08 2.25 24.92
CA LYS A 715 -6.95 1.48 26.16
C LYS A 715 -6.24 0.16 25.85
N SER A 716 -5.11 -0.09 26.51
CA SER A 716 -4.29 -1.29 26.33
C SER A 716 -4.39 -2.19 27.57
N PRO A 717 -4.75 -3.48 27.44
CA PRO A 717 -4.70 -4.44 28.55
C PRO A 717 -3.34 -4.52 29.23
N THR A 718 -2.26 -4.54 28.44
CA THR A 718 -0.88 -4.56 28.93
C THR A 718 -0.03 -3.51 28.24
N MET A 719 1.15 -3.23 28.80
CA MET A 719 2.22 -2.48 28.15
C MET A 719 3.40 -3.39 27.80
N ALA A 720 4.18 -3.00 26.78
CA ALA A 720 5.44 -3.66 26.46
C ALA A 720 6.49 -3.50 27.58
N GLY A 721 6.38 -2.43 28.39
CA GLY A 721 7.17 -2.20 29.60
C GLY A 721 8.46 -1.41 29.41
N GLY A 722 9.05 -1.42 28.22
CA GLY A 722 10.23 -0.62 27.90
C GLY A 722 9.99 0.89 28.03
N LEU A 723 8.96 1.41 27.37
CA LEU A 723 8.70 2.84 27.22
C LEU A 723 7.32 3.23 27.79
N PHE A 724 7.27 4.13 28.78
CA PHE A 724 6.03 4.72 29.31
C PHE A 724 6.29 5.97 30.15
N SER A 725 5.25 6.76 30.41
CA SER A 725 5.26 7.87 31.37
C SER A 725 4.24 7.66 32.49
N ILE A 726 4.55 8.11 33.71
CA ILE A 726 3.67 8.02 34.88
C ILE A 726 3.90 9.21 35.83
N ASP A 727 2.86 9.72 36.48
CA ASP A 727 3.04 10.70 37.57
C ASP A 727 3.90 10.10 38.69
N ARG A 728 4.92 10.86 39.13
CA ARG A 728 5.90 10.35 40.09
C ARG A 728 5.28 9.99 41.45
N ARG A 729 4.24 10.70 41.89
CA ARG A 729 3.55 10.38 43.16
C ARG A 729 2.71 9.13 42.98
N PHE A 730 1.98 9.01 41.87
CA PHE A 730 1.17 7.84 41.56
C PHE A 730 2.01 6.56 41.42
N PHE A 731 3.22 6.64 40.82
CA PHE A 731 4.16 5.52 40.79
C PHE A 731 4.50 4.99 42.21
N TRP A 732 4.75 5.89 43.17
CA TRP A 732 5.04 5.51 44.56
C TRP A 732 3.78 5.16 45.37
N GLU A 733 2.61 5.72 45.07
CA GLU A 733 1.31 5.29 45.62
C GLU A 733 0.97 3.84 45.19
N LEU A 734 1.37 3.46 43.97
CA LEU A 734 1.34 2.07 43.50
C LEU A 734 2.48 1.21 44.08
N GLY A 735 3.35 1.76 44.93
CA GLY A 735 4.49 1.05 45.52
C GLY A 735 5.52 0.58 44.50
N GLY A 736 5.67 1.31 43.39
CA GLY A 736 6.61 1.05 42.31
C GLY A 736 6.54 -0.37 41.73
N TYR A 737 7.65 -0.76 41.11
CA TYR A 737 7.91 -2.16 40.78
C TYR A 737 8.17 -3.00 42.04
N ASP A 738 7.97 -4.31 41.91
CA ASP A 738 8.37 -5.28 42.92
C ASP A 738 9.91 -5.49 42.88
N PRO A 739 10.66 -5.14 43.95
CA PRO A 739 12.12 -5.31 43.99
C PRO A 739 12.57 -6.78 44.10
N GLY A 740 11.64 -7.71 44.33
CA GLY A 740 11.92 -9.16 44.36
C GLY A 740 12.22 -9.76 42.99
N PHE A 741 11.78 -9.12 41.90
CA PHE A 741 12.13 -9.55 40.54
C PHE A 741 13.64 -9.42 40.30
N GLN A 742 14.19 -10.33 39.49
CA GLN A 742 15.62 -10.40 39.20
C GLN A 742 15.89 -10.20 37.71
N ILE A 743 16.93 -9.42 37.39
CA ILE A 743 17.44 -9.16 36.04
C ILE A 743 16.41 -8.46 35.11
N TRP A 744 15.47 -9.21 34.53
CA TRP A 744 14.51 -8.73 33.53
C TRP A 744 13.37 -9.73 33.32
N GLY A 745 12.15 -9.25 33.06
CA GLY A 745 11.05 -10.04 32.50
C GLY A 745 9.80 -10.05 33.37
N ALA A 746 8.64 -9.94 32.70
CA ALA A 746 7.30 -9.95 33.28
C ALA A 746 6.97 -8.80 34.26
N GLU A 747 7.88 -7.86 34.53
CA GLU A 747 7.58 -6.65 35.28
C GLU A 747 6.56 -5.76 34.55
N ASN A 748 6.61 -5.78 33.21
CA ASN A 748 5.65 -5.13 32.32
C ASN A 748 4.23 -5.71 32.48
N LEU A 749 4.13 -7.01 32.82
CA LEU A 749 2.88 -7.70 33.11
C LEU A 749 2.45 -7.47 34.57
N GLU A 750 3.36 -7.50 35.54
CA GLU A 750 3.07 -7.19 36.96
C GLU A 750 2.45 -5.80 37.10
N ILE A 751 3.07 -4.78 36.51
CA ILE A 751 2.58 -3.39 36.56
C ILE A 751 1.27 -3.20 35.76
N SER A 752 1.00 -4.06 34.77
CA SER A 752 -0.25 -4.05 34.01
C SER A 752 -1.42 -4.76 34.72
N PHE A 753 -1.14 -5.82 35.49
CA PHE A 753 -2.17 -6.69 36.08
C PHE A 753 -2.41 -6.48 37.57
N LYS A 754 -1.33 -6.50 38.36
CA LYS A 754 -1.32 -6.74 39.82
C LYS A 754 -2.29 -7.83 40.31
N ASP A 755 -2.41 -8.95 39.56
CA ASP A 755 -3.01 -10.24 39.99
C ASP A 755 -2.40 -11.46 39.23
N ILE A 756 -3.10 -12.61 39.11
CA ILE A 756 -2.49 -13.96 39.25
C ILE A 756 -2.57 -14.95 38.06
N PHE A 757 -1.61 -15.90 38.04
CA PHE A 757 -1.24 -16.82 36.93
C PHE A 757 -1.61 -18.33 37.10
N TYR A 758 -1.75 -18.84 38.33
CA TYR A 758 -1.35 -20.22 38.67
C TYR A 758 -2.32 -21.39 38.35
N ALA A 759 -2.92 -21.46 37.15
CA ALA A 759 -3.80 -22.58 36.76
C ALA A 759 -3.24 -23.51 35.64
N LEU A 760 -2.17 -23.13 34.94
CA LEU A 760 -1.92 -23.65 33.58
C LEU A 760 -0.63 -24.45 33.37
N ASN A 761 0.33 -24.37 34.29
CA ASN A 761 1.67 -24.94 34.12
C ASN A 761 2.02 -25.94 35.25
N PRO A 762 1.81 -27.25 35.06
CA PRO A 762 2.03 -28.26 36.10
C PRO A 762 3.52 -28.50 36.47
N HIS A 763 4.46 -27.83 35.82
CA HIS A 763 5.87 -27.81 36.26
C HIS A 763 6.16 -26.74 37.33
N VAL A 764 5.24 -25.78 37.53
CA VAL A 764 5.45 -24.58 38.36
C VAL A 764 5.20 -24.85 39.87
N GLU A 765 4.60 -25.98 40.26
CA GLU A 765 4.46 -26.34 41.70
C GLU A 765 5.81 -26.39 42.43
N ASN A 766 6.87 -26.87 41.76
CA ASN A 766 8.23 -26.88 42.33
C ASN A 766 8.91 -25.50 42.28
N GLU A 767 8.49 -24.60 41.39
CA GLU A 767 9.06 -23.25 41.25
C GLU A 767 8.38 -22.22 42.17
N ILE A 768 7.12 -22.43 42.56
CA ILE A 768 6.42 -21.61 43.56
C ILE A 768 7.18 -21.58 44.89
N ALA A 769 7.83 -22.68 45.27
CA ALA A 769 8.68 -22.76 46.46
C ALA A 769 9.94 -21.85 46.37
N ASN A 770 10.37 -21.49 45.17
CA ASN A 770 11.57 -20.69 44.90
C ASN A 770 11.25 -19.23 44.52
N ALA A 771 9.97 -18.84 44.45
CA ALA A 771 9.54 -17.53 43.94
C ALA A 771 9.76 -16.34 44.91
N GLY A 772 10.27 -16.60 46.13
CA GLY A 772 10.48 -15.58 47.15
C GLY A 772 9.22 -15.22 47.97
N ASP A 773 9.35 -14.27 48.90
CA ASP A 773 8.22 -13.77 49.68
C ASP A 773 7.50 -12.62 48.95
N VAL A 774 6.19 -12.76 48.78
CA VAL A 774 5.29 -11.78 48.13
C VAL A 774 4.31 -11.13 49.12
N SER A 775 4.56 -11.28 50.43
CA SER A 775 3.66 -10.80 51.48
C SER A 775 3.41 -9.28 51.44
N ASP A 776 4.42 -8.48 51.10
CA ASP A 776 4.24 -7.03 50.94
C ASP A 776 3.37 -6.66 49.73
N ARG A 777 3.52 -7.34 48.60
CA ARG A 777 2.66 -7.11 47.41
C ARG A 777 1.20 -7.50 47.71
N LYS A 778 0.98 -8.56 48.49
CA LYS A 778 -0.37 -8.96 48.97
C LYS A 778 -0.97 -7.89 49.91
N ARG A 779 -0.23 -7.43 50.92
CA ARG A 779 -0.67 -6.33 51.82
C ARG A 779 -1.02 -5.06 51.04
N MET A 780 -0.18 -4.67 50.08
CA MET A 780 -0.39 -3.50 49.24
C MET A 780 -1.67 -3.61 48.40
N ARG A 781 -1.94 -4.78 47.81
CA ARG A 781 -3.17 -5.07 47.06
C ARG A 781 -4.42 -4.88 47.92
N GLU A 782 -4.39 -5.38 49.16
CA GLU A 782 -5.48 -5.23 50.12
C GLU A 782 -5.69 -3.75 50.52
N GLN A 783 -4.61 -3.04 50.83
CA GLN A 783 -4.63 -1.61 51.18
C GLN A 783 -5.17 -0.71 50.06
N LEU A 784 -4.84 -1.02 48.80
CA LEU A 784 -5.32 -0.29 47.62
C LEU A 784 -6.73 -0.70 47.15
N GLY A 785 -7.34 -1.72 47.77
CA GLY A 785 -8.69 -2.19 47.41
C GLY A 785 -8.80 -2.72 45.97
N CYS A 786 -7.73 -3.33 45.45
CA CYS A 786 -7.65 -3.78 44.05
C CYS A 786 -8.76 -4.79 43.69
N LYS A 787 -9.17 -4.79 42.43
CA LYS A 787 -10.15 -5.77 41.90
C LYS A 787 -9.52 -7.16 41.73
N SER A 788 -10.36 -8.16 41.44
CA SER A 788 -9.92 -9.51 41.12
C SER A 788 -9.48 -9.62 39.66
N PHE A 789 -8.66 -10.63 39.33
CA PHE A 789 -8.29 -10.92 37.96
C PHE A 789 -9.50 -11.25 37.07
N GLN A 790 -10.53 -11.90 37.64
CA GLN A 790 -11.79 -12.13 36.91
C GLN A 790 -12.42 -10.81 36.46
N TRP A 791 -12.46 -9.79 37.34
CA TRP A 791 -12.93 -8.46 36.95
C TRP A 791 -12.08 -7.84 35.84
N TYR A 792 -10.75 -8.02 35.88
CA TYR A 792 -9.85 -7.56 34.82
C TYR A 792 -10.16 -8.24 33.48
N ILE A 793 -10.35 -9.57 33.46
CA ILE A 793 -10.74 -10.30 32.24
C ILE A 793 -12.09 -9.77 31.74
N ASP A 794 -13.10 -9.67 32.60
CA ASP A 794 -14.46 -9.27 32.22
C ASP A 794 -14.58 -7.81 31.75
N HIS A 795 -13.70 -6.90 32.18
CA HIS A 795 -13.85 -5.44 31.98
C HIS A 795 -12.68 -4.75 31.25
N VAL A 796 -11.47 -5.31 31.29
CA VAL A 796 -10.26 -4.72 30.68
C VAL A 796 -9.85 -5.48 29.42
N TYR A 797 -9.95 -6.81 29.42
CA TYR A 797 -9.58 -7.65 28.28
C TYR A 797 -10.63 -8.75 27.94
N PRO A 798 -11.90 -8.39 27.71
CA PRO A 798 -12.99 -9.36 27.56
C PRO A 798 -12.88 -10.25 26.31
N GLU A 799 -12.10 -9.86 25.30
CA GLU A 799 -11.88 -10.68 24.12
C GLU A 799 -10.80 -11.77 24.29
N ILE A 800 -10.08 -11.81 25.41
CA ILE A 800 -9.12 -12.89 25.67
C ILE A 800 -9.87 -14.22 25.77
N THR A 801 -9.53 -15.17 24.90
CA THR A 801 -10.14 -16.50 24.94
C THR A 801 -9.65 -17.23 26.19
N ILE A 802 -10.52 -17.35 27.19
CA ILE A 802 -10.28 -18.21 28.36
C ILE A 802 -10.19 -19.67 27.85
N PRO A 803 -9.11 -20.42 28.10
CA PRO A 803 -8.98 -21.77 27.60
C PRO A 803 -9.98 -22.68 28.33
N ASP A 804 -10.76 -23.48 27.60
CA ASP A 804 -11.51 -24.56 28.24
C ASP A 804 -10.50 -25.62 28.72
N LEU A 805 -10.34 -25.69 30.04
CA LEU A 805 -9.41 -26.61 30.71
C LEU A 805 -9.91 -28.06 30.67
N ARG A 806 -11.16 -28.29 30.24
CA ARG A 806 -11.73 -29.62 30.05
C ARG A 806 -11.28 -30.16 28.70
N ALA A 807 -10.59 -31.30 28.75
CA ALA A 807 -10.10 -32.00 27.58
C ALA A 807 -10.49 -33.48 27.66
N LYS A 808 -10.73 -34.09 26.49
CA LYS A 808 -10.95 -35.54 26.38
C LYS A 808 -9.63 -36.31 26.44
N ALA A 809 -8.57 -35.75 25.83
CA ALA A 809 -7.21 -36.29 25.87
C ALA A 809 -6.16 -35.18 25.71
N ARG A 810 -4.93 -35.40 26.19
CA ARG A 810 -3.83 -34.43 26.14
C ARG A 810 -2.44 -35.06 26.11
N GLY A 811 -1.46 -34.29 25.65
CA GLY A 811 -0.04 -34.65 25.61
C GLY A 811 0.42 -34.97 24.19
N GLU A 812 1.42 -35.81 24.06
CA GLU A 812 1.90 -36.28 22.74
C GLU A 812 0.85 -37.12 22.01
N VAL A 813 0.83 -37.03 20.68
CA VAL A 813 -0.09 -37.81 19.82
C VAL A 813 0.73 -38.76 18.96
N LYS A 814 0.92 -39.98 19.47
CA LYS A 814 1.81 -41.00 18.89
C LYS A 814 1.11 -41.82 17.82
N ASN A 815 1.77 -42.03 16.67
CA ASN A 815 1.31 -42.97 15.66
C ASN A 815 1.49 -44.43 16.14
N ARG A 816 0.57 -45.35 15.84
CA ARG A 816 0.68 -46.74 16.32
C ARG A 816 1.51 -47.67 15.43
N ALA A 817 1.80 -47.30 14.19
CA ALA A 817 2.67 -48.07 13.29
C ALA A 817 4.11 -47.54 13.22
N MET A 818 4.34 -46.29 13.63
CA MET A 818 5.62 -45.60 13.51
C MET A 818 6.03 -45.01 14.86
N SER A 819 7.32 -44.96 15.18
CA SER A 819 7.85 -44.29 16.40
C SER A 819 7.84 -42.76 16.29
N LEU A 820 6.81 -42.20 15.64
CA LEU A 820 6.64 -40.78 15.40
C LEU A 820 5.42 -40.25 16.15
N CYS A 821 5.52 -39.02 16.63
CA CYS A 821 4.46 -38.22 17.21
C CYS A 821 4.10 -37.08 16.27
N LEU A 822 2.84 -36.61 16.33
CA LEU A 822 2.41 -35.40 15.65
C LEU A 822 3.27 -34.21 16.09
N ASP A 823 3.63 -33.32 15.15
CA ASP A 823 4.59 -32.25 15.43
C ASP A 823 4.24 -30.93 14.68
N ALA A 824 4.29 -29.82 15.41
CA ALA A 824 4.00 -28.47 14.94
C ALA A 824 5.19 -27.69 14.35
N VAL A 825 6.40 -28.23 14.23
CA VAL A 825 7.62 -27.52 13.75
C VAL A 825 7.45 -26.81 12.38
N TYR A 826 6.71 -27.40 11.43
CA TYR A 826 6.81 -27.11 9.99
C TYR A 826 6.11 -25.82 9.47
N GLY A 827 6.41 -24.65 10.03
CA GLY A 827 5.91 -23.36 9.52
C GLY A 827 4.40 -23.20 9.73
N GLU A 828 3.59 -23.05 8.67
CA GLU A 828 2.12 -23.17 8.78
C GLU A 828 1.62 -24.63 8.82
N LYS A 829 2.45 -25.59 8.40
CA LYS A 829 2.08 -27.02 8.26
C LYS A 829 2.24 -27.76 9.59
N VAL A 830 1.70 -28.97 9.64
CA VAL A 830 1.90 -29.96 10.71
C VAL A 830 2.50 -31.23 10.10
N GLY A 831 3.45 -31.84 10.80
CA GLY A 831 4.14 -33.07 10.39
C GLY A 831 4.13 -34.11 11.49
N ALA A 832 5.05 -35.06 11.41
CA ALA A 832 5.33 -36.03 12.46
C ALA A 832 6.85 -36.17 12.64
N TYR A 833 7.31 -36.22 13.89
CA TYR A 833 8.73 -36.34 14.22
C TYR A 833 8.92 -37.36 15.34
N PHE A 834 10.16 -37.69 15.73
CA PHE A 834 10.39 -38.64 16.84
C PHE A 834 9.78 -38.12 18.14
N CYS A 835 9.03 -38.98 18.85
CA CYS A 835 8.48 -38.67 20.17
C CYS A 835 9.62 -38.45 21.19
N HIS A 836 9.67 -37.31 21.86
CA HIS A 836 10.78 -36.96 22.77
C HIS A 836 10.35 -36.78 24.25
N GLY A 837 9.06 -36.68 24.56
CA GLY A 837 8.51 -36.63 25.92
C GLY A 837 8.55 -35.27 26.61
N GLU A 838 9.25 -34.28 26.03
CA GLU A 838 9.45 -32.94 26.61
C GLU A 838 8.25 -31.99 26.39
N GLY A 839 7.19 -32.49 25.75
CA GLY A 839 6.00 -31.71 25.42
C GLY A 839 6.24 -30.76 24.26
N GLY A 840 6.51 -29.49 24.53
CA GLY A 840 6.85 -28.52 23.47
C GLY A 840 5.86 -28.51 22.28
N GLN A 841 6.43 -28.54 21.08
CA GLN A 841 5.73 -28.52 19.79
C GLN A 841 4.98 -29.83 19.46
N GLN A 842 5.20 -30.90 20.24
CA GLN A 842 4.47 -32.17 20.15
C GLN A 842 3.30 -32.29 21.12
N SER A 843 3.02 -31.26 21.94
CA SER A 843 1.94 -31.30 22.93
C SER A 843 0.61 -30.77 22.38
N PHE A 844 -0.38 -31.65 22.27
CA PHE A 844 -1.72 -31.34 21.79
C PHE A 844 -2.79 -31.66 22.83
N THR A 845 -3.98 -31.09 22.62
CA THR A 845 -5.17 -31.30 23.46
C THR A 845 -6.37 -31.58 22.57
N LEU A 846 -7.01 -32.73 22.72
CA LEU A 846 -8.33 -33.00 22.17
C LEU A 846 -9.38 -32.41 23.13
N ARG A 847 -10.06 -31.36 22.69
CA ARG A 847 -11.05 -30.60 23.46
C ARG A 847 -12.39 -31.33 23.55
N MET A 848 -13.29 -30.85 24.41
CA MET A 848 -14.65 -31.38 24.52
C MET A 848 -15.50 -31.15 23.25
N ASP A 849 -15.17 -30.13 22.44
CA ASP A 849 -15.78 -29.83 21.14
C ASP A 849 -15.11 -30.54 19.95
N ASP A 850 -14.42 -31.67 20.20
CA ASP A 850 -13.76 -32.53 19.21
C ASP A 850 -12.64 -31.89 18.38
N LYS A 851 -12.23 -30.66 18.72
CA LYS A 851 -11.10 -29.98 18.07
C LYS A 851 -9.78 -30.38 18.72
N ILE A 852 -8.75 -30.57 17.91
CA ILE A 852 -7.37 -30.73 18.40
C ILE A 852 -6.67 -29.37 18.39
N MET A 853 -6.25 -28.94 19.58
CA MET A 853 -5.62 -27.65 19.87
C MET A 853 -4.15 -27.84 20.22
N LEU A 854 -3.29 -26.90 19.83
CA LEU A 854 -1.88 -26.88 20.20
C LEU A 854 -1.74 -26.36 21.63
N ARG A 855 -1.07 -27.10 22.52
CA ARG A 855 -1.04 -26.75 23.95
C ARG A 855 -0.26 -25.45 24.26
N TRP A 856 0.72 -25.09 23.44
CA TRP A 856 1.47 -23.84 23.55
C TRP A 856 0.72 -22.62 22.99
N PHE A 857 -0.33 -22.85 22.19
CA PHE A 857 -1.09 -21.81 21.51
C PHE A 857 -2.58 -22.12 21.69
N PHE A 858 -3.12 -21.78 22.87
CA PHE A 858 -4.49 -22.09 23.32
C PHE A 858 -5.63 -21.52 22.42
N SER A 859 -5.29 -20.77 21.37
CA SER A 859 -6.21 -20.27 20.34
C SER A 859 -6.01 -20.92 18.96
N VAL A 860 -5.08 -21.87 18.80
CA VAL A 860 -4.69 -22.48 17.51
C VAL A 860 -5.03 -23.97 17.47
N CYS A 861 -5.73 -24.38 16.42
CA CYS A 861 -6.20 -25.74 16.19
C CYS A 861 -5.70 -26.32 14.86
N LEU A 862 -5.79 -27.65 14.73
CA LEU A 862 -5.53 -28.37 13.48
C LEU A 862 -6.64 -28.08 12.45
N ALA A 863 -6.23 -27.65 11.26
CA ALA A 863 -7.10 -27.29 10.15
C ALA A 863 -6.72 -28.01 8.85
N ALA A 864 -7.67 -28.07 7.92
CA ALA A 864 -7.43 -28.60 6.57
C ALA A 864 -6.71 -27.56 5.70
N GLY A 865 -5.56 -27.94 5.15
CA GLY A 865 -4.73 -27.12 4.28
C GLY A 865 -4.94 -27.37 2.79
N LEU A 866 -3.91 -27.09 1.99
CA LEU A 866 -3.96 -27.21 0.54
C LEU A 866 -3.98 -28.68 0.04
N PRO A 867 -4.63 -28.96 -1.10
CA PRO A 867 -4.62 -30.27 -1.73
C PRO A 867 -3.24 -30.64 -2.29
N ILE A 868 -2.85 -31.91 -2.17
CA ILE A 868 -1.54 -32.40 -2.59
C ILE A 868 -1.57 -32.77 -4.08
N ARG A 869 -0.79 -32.07 -4.92
CA ARG A 869 -0.82 -32.18 -6.40
C ARG A 869 -0.74 -33.62 -6.94
N ASN A 870 0.02 -34.50 -6.28
CA ASN A 870 0.24 -35.89 -6.72
C ASN A 870 -0.61 -36.94 -5.97
N HIS A 871 -1.45 -36.54 -5.01
CA HIS A 871 -2.31 -37.45 -4.24
C HIS A 871 -3.77 -36.99 -4.28
N LYS A 872 -4.53 -37.48 -5.27
CA LYS A 872 -5.95 -37.16 -5.45
C LYS A 872 -6.73 -37.34 -4.15
N GLY A 873 -7.38 -36.27 -3.69
CA GLY A 873 -8.22 -36.26 -2.50
C GLY A 873 -7.49 -36.09 -1.16
N ALA A 874 -6.16 -35.96 -1.16
CA ALA A 874 -5.37 -35.73 0.05
C ALA A 874 -5.09 -34.25 0.32
N PHE A 875 -5.15 -33.84 1.58
CA PHE A 875 -4.98 -32.46 2.04
C PHE A 875 -3.96 -32.42 3.18
N LEU A 876 -2.98 -31.51 3.14
CA LEU A 876 -2.05 -31.31 4.25
C LEU A 876 -2.76 -30.76 5.48
N LEU A 877 -2.25 -31.02 6.69
CA LEU A 877 -2.70 -30.30 7.89
C LEU A 877 -1.97 -28.97 8.03
N THR A 878 -2.69 -27.96 8.48
CA THR A 878 -2.18 -26.63 8.82
C THR A 878 -2.63 -26.19 10.20
N LYS A 879 -2.01 -25.14 10.72
CA LYS A 879 -2.34 -24.48 11.97
C LYS A 879 -3.15 -23.22 11.68
N LYS A 880 -4.36 -23.10 12.24
CA LYS A 880 -5.23 -21.91 12.12
C LYS A 880 -5.91 -21.60 13.46
N PRO A 881 -6.43 -20.37 13.68
CA PRO A 881 -7.21 -20.07 14.86
C PRO A 881 -8.38 -21.04 15.05
N CYS A 882 -8.69 -21.47 16.27
CA CYS A 882 -9.73 -22.47 16.57
C CYS A 882 -11.17 -22.06 16.19
N THR A 883 -11.35 -20.79 15.80
CA THR A 883 -12.57 -20.18 15.26
C THR A 883 -12.66 -20.22 13.72
N ALA A 884 -11.58 -20.57 13.01
CA ALA A 884 -11.53 -20.55 11.56
C ALA A 884 -12.38 -21.69 10.94
N PRO A 885 -13.06 -21.47 9.79
CA PRO A 885 -13.98 -22.43 9.19
C PRO A 885 -13.30 -23.69 8.61
N GLU A 886 -11.97 -23.69 8.48
CA GLU A 886 -11.15 -24.82 8.04
C GLU A 886 -10.72 -25.76 9.18
N VAL A 887 -10.99 -25.40 10.44
CA VAL A 887 -10.65 -26.23 11.62
C VAL A 887 -11.41 -27.55 11.60
N ILE A 888 -10.69 -28.64 11.84
CA ILE A 888 -11.22 -30.00 11.79
C ILE A 888 -11.78 -30.37 13.17
N ALA A 889 -13.03 -30.86 13.17
CA ALA A 889 -13.59 -31.64 14.28
C ALA A 889 -13.29 -33.13 14.03
N TRP A 890 -12.78 -33.82 15.06
CA TRP A 890 -12.23 -35.16 14.95
C TRP A 890 -13.13 -36.18 15.66
N ASN A 891 -13.45 -37.29 14.99
CA ASN A 891 -13.94 -38.48 15.65
C ASN A 891 -12.75 -39.39 15.97
N HIS A 892 -12.64 -39.84 17.22
CA HIS A 892 -11.51 -40.61 17.73
C HIS A 892 -11.95 -41.53 18.88
N THR A 893 -11.60 -42.80 18.79
CA THR A 893 -11.66 -43.76 19.90
C THR A 893 -10.24 -44.09 20.36
N LYS A 894 -10.05 -44.48 21.63
CA LYS A 894 -8.71 -44.67 22.22
C LYS A 894 -7.84 -45.65 21.42
N GLY A 895 -6.79 -45.11 20.79
CA GLY A 895 -5.85 -45.88 19.96
C GLY A 895 -6.36 -46.26 18.57
N GLY A 896 -7.49 -45.70 18.12
CA GLY A 896 -8.01 -45.84 16.76
C GLY A 896 -7.60 -44.69 15.84
N PRO A 897 -8.22 -44.56 14.66
CA PRO A 897 -7.91 -43.48 13.74
C PRO A 897 -8.37 -42.11 14.24
N LEU A 898 -7.78 -41.07 13.66
CA LEU A 898 -8.25 -39.69 13.77
C LEU A 898 -9.03 -39.33 12.50
N VAL A 899 -10.36 -39.24 12.60
CA VAL A 899 -11.25 -39.06 11.44
C VAL A 899 -11.85 -37.65 11.41
N ASP A 900 -11.66 -36.92 10.32
CA ASP A 900 -12.37 -35.66 10.07
C ASP A 900 -13.88 -35.91 9.93
N GLN A 901 -14.67 -35.36 10.86
CA GLN A 901 -16.12 -35.50 10.91
C GLN A 901 -16.82 -34.95 9.65
N LYS A 902 -16.21 -33.99 8.93
CA LYS A 902 -16.80 -33.34 7.75
C LYS A 902 -16.57 -34.11 6.46
N THR A 903 -15.38 -34.70 6.25
CA THR A 903 -15.05 -35.41 5.00
C THR A 903 -14.91 -36.92 5.13
N GLY A 904 -14.99 -37.48 6.35
CA GLY A 904 -14.83 -38.91 6.60
C GLY A 904 -13.42 -39.45 6.31
N LYS A 905 -12.42 -38.56 6.32
CA LYS A 905 -11.01 -38.88 6.00
C LYS A 905 -10.20 -39.04 7.27
N CYS A 906 -9.23 -39.95 7.22
CA CYS A 906 -8.35 -40.25 8.32
C CYS A 906 -7.03 -39.49 8.21
N LEU A 907 -6.47 -39.10 9.35
CA LEU A 907 -5.11 -38.57 9.45
C LEU A 907 -4.08 -39.69 9.26
N GLY A 908 -3.16 -39.53 8.31
CA GLY A 908 -2.05 -40.46 8.12
C GLY A 908 -0.75 -39.76 7.71
N VAL A 909 0.37 -40.42 8.00
CA VAL A 909 1.71 -39.96 7.57
C VAL A 909 1.87 -40.12 6.06
N VAL A 910 2.54 -39.17 5.42
CA VAL A 910 2.85 -39.16 3.98
C VAL A 910 4.33 -38.83 3.79
N ASN A 911 5.10 -39.80 3.30
CA ASN A 911 6.46 -39.54 2.85
C ASN A 911 6.41 -38.80 1.50
N LEU A 912 6.69 -37.50 1.52
CA LEU A 912 6.84 -36.67 0.32
C LEU A 912 8.31 -36.49 -0.09
N SER A 913 9.24 -36.62 0.88
CA SER A 913 10.69 -36.72 0.68
C SER A 913 11.28 -37.66 1.75
N PRO A 914 12.58 -38.03 1.67
CA PRO A 914 13.25 -38.80 2.72
C PRO A 914 13.40 -38.06 4.07
N GLU A 915 13.26 -36.74 4.07
CA GLU A 915 13.56 -35.85 5.22
C GLU A 915 12.31 -35.14 5.78
N GLU A 916 11.18 -35.16 5.08
CA GLU A 916 9.91 -34.55 5.50
C GLU A 916 8.80 -35.61 5.72
N HIS A 917 8.62 -36.03 6.98
CA HIS A 917 7.47 -36.82 7.41
C HIS A 917 6.25 -35.90 7.67
N LEU A 918 5.57 -35.48 6.61
CA LEU A 918 4.36 -34.66 6.73
C LEU A 918 3.11 -35.53 7.00
N VAL A 919 2.07 -34.93 7.60
CA VAL A 919 0.78 -35.61 7.81
C VAL A 919 -0.32 -34.99 6.93
N ALA A 920 -1.26 -35.83 6.50
CA ALA A 920 -2.35 -35.44 5.61
C ALA A 920 -3.66 -36.18 5.92
N LEU A 921 -4.79 -35.53 5.65
CA LEU A 921 -6.09 -36.18 5.54
C LEU A 921 -6.13 -37.02 4.26
N ARG A 922 -6.43 -38.31 4.38
CA ARG A 922 -6.52 -39.28 3.27
C ARG A 922 -7.75 -40.17 3.45
N PRO A 923 -8.23 -40.87 2.40
CA PRO A 923 -9.26 -41.90 2.57
C PRO A 923 -8.87 -42.87 3.69
N CYS A 924 -9.83 -43.19 4.56
CA CYS A 924 -9.60 -44.13 5.64
C CYS A 924 -9.27 -45.52 5.08
N ASN A 925 -8.18 -46.12 5.54
CA ASN A 925 -7.83 -47.51 5.31
C ASN A 925 -7.58 -48.18 6.67
N GLN A 926 -7.84 -49.48 6.78
CA GLN A 926 -7.70 -50.21 8.05
C GLN A 926 -6.21 -50.51 8.40
N GLN A 927 -5.31 -49.58 8.10
CA GLN A 927 -3.87 -49.72 8.34
C GLN A 927 -3.49 -48.94 9.60
N ARG A 928 -2.66 -49.55 10.45
CA ARG A 928 -2.18 -48.95 11.71
C ARG A 928 -1.41 -47.62 11.55
N VAL A 929 -1.02 -47.25 10.34
CA VAL A 929 -0.39 -45.94 10.02
C VAL A 929 -1.38 -44.78 10.12
N GLN A 930 -2.68 -45.05 10.18
CA GLN A 930 -3.73 -44.06 10.45
C GLN A 930 -4.22 -44.06 11.89
N ASP A 931 -3.77 -45.01 12.73
CA ASP A 931 -4.13 -45.09 14.14
C ASP A 931 -3.21 -44.22 15.00
N TRP A 932 -3.80 -43.47 15.93
CA TRP A 932 -3.09 -42.54 16.81
C TRP A 932 -3.46 -42.77 18.28
N THR A 933 -2.55 -42.44 19.19
CA THR A 933 -2.75 -42.58 20.64
C THR A 933 -2.27 -41.32 21.34
N PHE A 934 -3.16 -40.67 22.09
CA PHE A 934 -2.76 -39.59 23.01
C PHE A 934 -2.03 -40.14 24.23
N GLN A 935 -1.04 -39.40 24.72
CA GLN A 935 -0.28 -39.76 25.93
C GLN A 935 -1.18 -39.94 27.16
N ASN A 936 -2.20 -39.08 27.34
CA ASN A 936 -3.15 -39.15 28.44
C ASN A 936 -4.59 -39.00 27.93
N TYR A 937 -5.44 -39.97 28.23
CA TYR A 937 -6.90 -39.90 28.05
C TYR A 937 -7.52 -39.50 29.39
N LEU A 938 -8.40 -38.51 29.39
CA LEU A 938 -8.99 -37.90 30.60
C LEU A 938 -10.49 -38.22 30.77
N VAL A 939 -11.11 -38.73 29.72
CA VAL A 939 -12.46 -39.32 29.72
C VAL A 939 -12.39 -40.65 28.96
N ASP A 940 -13.34 -41.55 29.21
CA ASP A 940 -13.48 -42.78 28.42
C ASP A 940 -13.94 -42.46 26.98
N MET A 941 -13.23 -43.01 25.98
CA MET A 941 -13.39 -42.77 24.53
C MET A 941 -13.08 -44.01 23.68
#